data_AF-A0A0B0Q3F5-F1
#
_entry.id   AF-A0A0B0Q3F5-F1
#
_cell.length_a   1.000
_cell.length_b   1.000
_cell.length_c   1.000
_cell.angle_alpha   90.00
_cell.angle_beta   90.00
_cell.angle_gamma   90.00
#
_symmetry.space_group_name_H-M   'P 1'
#
loop_
_entity.id
_entity.type
_entity.pdbx_description
1 polymer ?
#
loop_
_entity_poly.entity_id
_entity_poly.type
_entity_poly.pdbx_seq_one_letter_code
_entity_poly.pdbx_strand_id
1 'polypeptide(L)'
;MKKSSFILFIFLMTLFSPFTWAACSGTAKGTWNASTVGTYNNSNDSFSADYYTITLSQADTINLNIDNISSNGWLDWTNRTFTVSLYPNNACSSSAIWSSTITKGSSDSISLNLSAGTYTLQLTRSTNNKTGYSLNATRGIIFSGNNYKDFSILYTENLRGDIRQIGNTILGRNDNGSTTCPGNTTNNADDNLVTRYWDVDGDSSTFNSSSSDLQIPTGATIKKAYLYWQGRTTSSNSANAAQIKLKAPGKSYVTLNAPSANMHWDGSREDYFPYQGSVEITNYMNGPGTYTVGDITTYAGKYIDGLGAYGAWSIVVVYTKDDETLRNITIYDGYKTIATNNSENFTLSGFLTPSKGAVNSKFLIFTGEGDVNLKGDYVTMNGTRLTRFNDNSTNTGDYNTFNASITKDDAYVTTRQPSCQNNLGIDIHTYDVGSTGLNIIKNNNTSASLTIGTNSDVYYLSVFAFATQLYEPRVCYYIERISDDSNKTIFENKKFIDSIEANKNYTFDMWISNMKRSTSDTDIETAKLVKIDLNMTTMNYQAGSTSIKNIGKNTYDTITDNKDSDIGEHNATTNLSTWRLGTGATGTQGGTLDVATDFTDNSKKAYVKLVNQLPENNQTTINLSNYLIFKASFKTDSITIDPNEAQTIEQCIDFNTTASVIQPPLGLFNVVNYNGSLNNTSLYTQIAGQDFQVKVLALNSDYSTLKNYTGDVNLSLIAKPAYIEHNDAANQELCNAATPLSGITKVTFTGNSEQIKTLNYGSASRDVAFQIAYTDANNVRKYVCSQDSFSIRPATYTYAMTPDEEPLIGGANYTLTVKAITSANAPTSGYDQVVATNSGNLKAILDLIIPEECTLPEENTPLTPMTFNNGISTFDNFIYNNVGDVNVTILDNDWTANDQKSGDCLIGSTSSTPNADGKVGCQIKKVQTFTFSPKKFMNTLELKNFNDGNFTYLSNDENMSAKLLFTTTAVLDDNLTAATNYTKKCYAKDITYTVELNATTQDKRNRIRYFEDESTSNFENNNTVARATFSSTEGNFTNGTASNLKMFFNFTRAINMPDEPFRIFTKDFNIIQITDTTGVTGTDFNRTNDQNVTLYYGRVYSTDYRGQSPITATIRYEVYCKDCNTSAFTAIGTQSPTSLTWYQNPFHVIADGSVNAFASRGITGVAPLISNNINNGLENNTLTNNAANNAPYTDTIQMTPSPWLLFNLYNAAAVTNDFSVAFTRQGDWAGQGSLGQTVDLNTSTRTNRRMEW
;
A
#
# COMPACT_ATOMS: atom_id res chain seq x y z
N MET A 1 16.90 6.28 54.28
CA MET A 1 17.00 5.26 55.36
C MET A 1 16.64 3.90 54.78
N LYS A 2 17.49 2.88 55.04
CA LYS A 2 17.33 1.41 54.88
C LYS A 2 17.13 0.88 53.43
N LYS A 3 18.10 0.20 52.78
CA LYS A 3 18.72 -1.15 53.01
C LYS A 3 17.64 -2.24 53.14
N SER A 4 17.66 -3.40 52.47
CA SER A 4 18.73 -4.35 52.07
C SER A 4 18.05 -5.44 51.19
N SER A 5 18.61 -6.16 50.21
CA SER A 5 19.74 -7.13 50.18
C SER A 5 19.70 -7.89 48.81
N PHE A 6 20.69 -8.55 48.20
CA PHE A 6 22.18 -8.59 48.21
C PHE A 6 22.65 -9.73 47.24
N ILE A 7 23.88 -9.63 46.67
CA ILE A 7 24.86 -10.69 46.22
C ILE A 7 24.91 -10.94 44.70
N LEU A 8 26.03 -11.04 43.96
CA LEU A 8 27.51 -10.86 44.11
C LEU A 8 28.11 -11.18 42.71
N PHE A 9 29.05 -10.40 42.16
CA PHE A 9 29.86 -10.82 41.00
C PHE A 9 31.33 -10.45 41.25
N ILE A 10 32.19 -11.47 41.37
CA ILE A 10 33.66 -11.36 41.47
C ILE A 10 34.27 -12.06 40.26
N PHE A 11 35.29 -11.42 39.71
CA PHE A 11 36.18 -11.83 38.62
C PHE A 11 37.16 -12.95 39.04
N LEU A 12 37.41 -13.93 38.15
CA LEU A 12 38.78 -14.46 37.92
C LEU A 12 38.87 -15.18 36.56
N MET A 13 39.87 -14.80 35.77
CA MET A 13 40.30 -15.43 34.50
C MET A 13 40.79 -16.87 34.72
N THR A 14 40.30 -17.80 33.89
CA THR A 14 41.02 -19.03 33.51
C THR A 14 40.65 -19.45 32.08
N LEU A 15 41.63 -19.40 31.17
CA LEU A 15 41.85 -20.28 30.02
C LEU A 15 40.60 -20.92 29.37
N PHE A 16 39.98 -20.23 28.40
CA PHE A 16 39.20 -20.93 27.38
C PHE A 16 40.16 -21.36 26.26
N SER A 17 40.51 -22.64 26.26
CA SER A 17 40.85 -23.35 25.03
C SER A 17 39.75 -23.08 23.99
N PRO A 18 40.07 -22.94 22.69
CA PRO A 18 39.03 -22.96 21.68
C PRO A 18 38.35 -24.33 21.79
N PHE A 19 37.12 -24.37 22.29
CA PHE A 19 36.24 -25.49 22.05
C PHE A 19 36.01 -25.47 20.54
N THR A 20 36.85 -26.19 19.80
CA THR A 20 36.49 -26.69 18.50
C THR A 20 35.23 -27.50 18.72
N TRP A 21 34.07 -26.94 18.35
CA TRP A 21 32.84 -27.71 18.27
C TRP A 21 33.15 -28.89 17.36
N ALA A 22 33.13 -30.10 17.90
CA ALA A 22 33.43 -31.29 17.13
C ALA A 22 32.40 -31.38 16.01
N ALA A 23 32.83 -31.14 14.76
CA ALA A 23 31.98 -31.31 13.59
C ALA A 23 31.45 -32.75 13.57
N CYS A 24 30.22 -32.93 13.10
CA CYS A 24 29.63 -34.26 12.94
C CYS A 24 30.57 -35.19 12.18
N SER A 25 30.86 -36.36 12.74
CA SER A 25 31.65 -37.38 12.03
C SER A 25 30.82 -37.93 10.86
N GLY A 26 31.27 -37.74 9.62
CA GLY A 26 30.59 -38.26 8.44
C GLY A 26 30.82 -37.45 7.16
N THR A 27 30.20 -37.85 6.06
CA THR A 27 30.25 -37.13 4.77
C THR A 27 29.02 -36.24 4.65
N ALA A 28 29.20 -34.94 4.35
CA ALA A 28 28.08 -34.05 4.05
C ALA A 28 27.38 -34.48 2.75
N LYS A 29 26.07 -34.69 2.79
CA LYS A 29 25.29 -35.17 1.62
C LYS A 29 24.35 -34.13 1.01
N GLY A 30 23.97 -33.09 1.76
CA GLY A 30 23.15 -31.99 1.21
C GLY A 30 22.54 -31.07 2.27
N THR A 31 21.92 -29.98 1.80
CA THR A 31 21.18 -29.01 2.62
C THR A 31 19.73 -28.94 2.14
N TRP A 32 18.78 -28.90 3.07
CA TRP A 32 17.36 -28.63 2.84
C TRP A 32 16.99 -27.26 3.41
N ASN A 33 16.31 -26.46 2.60
CA ASN A 33 15.68 -25.21 3.03
C ASN A 33 14.16 -25.38 3.03
N ALA A 34 13.44 -24.59 3.83
CA ALA A 34 11.98 -24.68 4.02
C ALA A 34 11.14 -24.65 2.72
N SER A 35 11.70 -24.25 1.58
CA SER A 35 11.03 -24.19 0.28
C SER A 35 11.25 -25.41 -0.64
N THR A 36 12.09 -26.38 -0.28
CA THR A 36 12.48 -27.48 -1.19
C THR A 36 12.10 -28.86 -0.64
N VAL A 37 11.19 -29.56 -1.32
CA VAL A 37 10.96 -31.00 -1.15
C VAL A 37 12.11 -31.76 -1.82
N GLY A 38 12.71 -32.75 -1.14
CA GLY A 38 13.88 -33.47 -1.65
C GLY A 38 13.87 -34.96 -1.32
N THR A 39 14.18 -35.79 -2.32
CA THR A 39 14.44 -37.23 -2.13
C THR A 39 15.91 -37.52 -2.42
N TYR A 40 16.57 -38.18 -1.47
CA TYR A 40 17.97 -38.57 -1.54
C TYR A 40 18.08 -40.08 -1.41
N ASN A 41 18.55 -40.72 -2.47
CA ASN A 41 18.84 -42.14 -2.49
C ASN A 41 20.35 -42.35 -2.43
N ASN A 42 20.82 -43.05 -1.41
CA ASN A 42 22.20 -43.53 -1.36
C ASN A 42 22.21 -45.04 -1.61
N SER A 43 22.47 -45.41 -2.87
CA SER A 43 22.63 -46.80 -3.31
C SER A 43 24.04 -47.36 -3.08
N ASN A 44 24.98 -46.53 -2.57
CA ASN A 44 26.34 -46.97 -2.27
C ASN A 44 26.41 -47.64 -0.90
N ASP A 45 26.73 -48.93 -0.94
CA ASP A 45 26.83 -49.88 0.19
C ASP A 45 27.94 -49.60 1.23
N SER A 46 28.60 -48.44 1.21
CA SER A 46 29.81 -48.17 2.00
C SER A 46 29.86 -46.74 2.57
N PHE A 47 28.95 -46.40 3.49
CA PHE A 47 29.05 -45.21 4.32
C PHE A 47 29.33 -45.60 5.79
N SER A 48 30.11 -44.78 6.51
CA SER A 48 30.30 -44.90 7.96
C SER A 48 29.32 -44.01 8.72
N ALA A 49 29.21 -42.75 8.28
CA ALA A 49 28.18 -41.81 8.68
C ALA A 49 27.97 -40.76 7.58
N ASP A 50 26.74 -40.35 7.36
CA ASP A 50 26.31 -39.30 6.44
C ASP A 50 25.52 -38.26 7.21
N TYR A 51 25.59 -36.98 6.83
CA TYR A 51 24.75 -35.94 7.44
C TYR A 51 24.18 -34.92 6.45
N TYR A 52 23.06 -34.34 6.86
CA TYR A 52 22.30 -33.33 6.12
C TYR A 52 21.99 -32.13 7.02
N THR A 53 21.98 -30.94 6.43
CA THR A 53 21.63 -29.69 7.13
C THR A 53 20.23 -29.26 6.76
N ILE A 54 19.39 -28.93 7.75
CA ILE A 54 18.02 -28.44 7.55
C ILE A 54 17.95 -27.01 8.09
N THR A 55 17.55 -26.04 7.26
CA THR A 55 17.43 -24.63 7.68
C THR A 55 15.98 -24.15 7.56
N LEU A 56 15.45 -23.62 8.66
CA LEU A 56 14.09 -23.09 8.78
C LEU A 56 14.12 -21.59 9.11
N SER A 57 13.46 -20.78 8.28
CA SER A 57 13.31 -19.32 8.49
C SER A 57 12.25 -18.96 9.54
N GLN A 58 11.34 -19.89 9.83
CA GLN A 58 10.29 -19.80 10.84
C GLN A 58 10.02 -21.19 11.43
N ALA A 59 9.27 -21.29 12.53
CA ALA A 59 8.88 -22.60 13.06
C ALA A 59 8.05 -23.38 12.04
N ASP A 60 8.35 -24.66 11.86
CA ASP A 60 7.78 -25.48 10.79
C ASP A 60 7.77 -26.97 11.14
N THR A 61 6.97 -27.74 10.41
CA THR A 61 6.91 -29.19 10.55
C THR A 61 7.58 -29.87 9.37
N ILE A 62 8.52 -30.76 9.65
CA ILE A 62 9.26 -31.52 8.64
C ILE A 62 8.92 -33.00 8.76
N ASN A 63 8.52 -33.61 7.64
CA ASN A 63 8.29 -35.04 7.52
C ASN A 63 9.52 -35.71 6.90
N LEU A 64 10.11 -36.65 7.63
CA LEU A 64 11.24 -37.47 7.19
C LEU A 64 10.77 -38.91 6.99
N ASN A 65 10.84 -39.40 5.76
CA ASN A 65 10.63 -40.81 5.44
C ASN A 65 11.97 -41.45 5.08
N ILE A 66 12.32 -42.52 5.78
CA ILE A 66 13.64 -43.14 5.70
C ILE A 66 13.48 -44.63 5.49
N ASP A 67 13.92 -45.12 4.33
CA ASP A 67 13.82 -46.53 3.97
C ASP A 67 15.21 -47.16 3.91
N ASN A 68 15.35 -48.36 4.49
CA ASN A 68 16.53 -49.19 4.31
C ASN A 68 16.42 -49.97 2.99
N ILE A 69 17.30 -49.68 2.02
CA ILE A 69 17.27 -50.31 0.69
C ILE A 69 18.41 -51.34 0.54
N SER A 70 18.10 -52.51 -0.04
CA SER A 70 19.10 -53.56 -0.32
C SER A 70 19.47 -53.60 -1.79
N SER A 71 20.76 -53.62 -2.11
CA SER A 71 21.26 -53.58 -3.49
C SER A 71 21.39 -54.94 -4.19
N ASN A 72 21.45 -56.10 -3.51
CA ASN A 72 21.62 -57.41 -4.18
C ASN A 72 21.19 -58.63 -3.35
N GLY A 73 20.53 -59.60 -4.01
CA GLY A 73 19.73 -60.68 -3.42
C GLY A 73 20.42 -61.96 -2.92
N TRP A 74 21.75 -62.02 -2.72
CA TRP A 74 22.40 -63.24 -2.21
C TRP A 74 23.61 -62.95 -1.32
N LEU A 75 23.44 -63.09 0.00
CA LEU A 75 24.38 -63.57 1.05
C LEU A 75 24.13 -62.92 2.44
N ASP A 76 24.06 -63.83 3.41
CA ASP A 76 24.07 -63.77 4.88
C ASP A 76 23.17 -62.77 5.64
N TRP A 77 22.43 -63.35 6.58
CA TRP A 77 21.20 -62.88 7.20
C TRP A 77 21.42 -62.74 8.70
N THR A 78 21.71 -61.52 9.17
CA THR A 78 21.25 -60.89 10.43
C THR A 78 22.04 -59.60 10.69
N ASN A 79 21.36 -58.53 11.14
CA ASN A 79 21.91 -57.26 11.65
C ASN A 79 22.52 -56.26 10.63
N ARG A 80 21.75 -55.86 9.61
CA ARG A 80 22.00 -54.63 8.84
C ARG A 80 21.14 -53.50 9.41
N THR A 81 21.72 -52.65 10.24
CA THR A 81 21.03 -51.54 10.91
C THR A 81 21.83 -50.24 10.79
N PHE A 82 21.13 -49.11 10.72
CA PHE A 82 21.73 -47.79 10.88
C PHE A 82 20.88 -46.96 11.82
N THR A 83 21.53 -46.05 12.54
CA THR A 83 20.87 -45.11 13.45
C THR A 83 20.75 -43.77 12.76
N VAL A 84 19.56 -43.17 12.84
CA VAL A 84 19.31 -41.80 12.41
C VAL A 84 19.14 -40.95 13.65
N SER A 85 19.82 -39.80 13.70
CA SER A 85 19.75 -38.88 14.83
C SER A 85 19.68 -37.43 14.34
N LEU A 86 18.82 -36.62 14.97
CA LEU A 86 18.65 -35.20 14.65
C LEU A 86 19.18 -34.32 15.79
N TYR A 87 19.90 -33.26 15.44
CA TYR A 87 20.53 -32.34 16.38
C TYR A 87 20.10 -30.88 16.12
N PRO A 88 19.95 -30.04 17.16
CA PRO A 88 19.42 -28.67 17.06
C PRO A 88 20.43 -27.60 16.58
N ASN A 89 21.59 -27.99 16.02
CA ASN A 89 22.61 -27.09 15.47
C ASN A 89 23.58 -27.85 14.53
N ASN A 90 24.61 -27.16 14.01
CA ASN A 90 25.64 -27.73 13.12
C ASN A 90 26.64 -28.68 13.81
N ALA A 91 26.40 -29.10 15.05
CA ALA A 91 27.30 -29.92 15.83
C ALA A 91 26.59 -31.15 16.43
N CYS A 92 27.08 -32.35 16.11
CA CYS A 92 26.60 -33.61 16.68
C CYS A 92 27.14 -33.87 18.10
N SER A 93 27.48 -32.80 18.83
CA SER A 93 28.06 -32.85 20.18
C SER A 93 27.02 -32.68 21.30
N SER A 94 25.78 -32.31 20.96
CA SER A 94 24.64 -32.22 21.89
C SER A 94 23.80 -33.50 21.90
N SER A 95 22.93 -33.69 22.89
CA SER A 95 21.94 -34.77 22.86
C SER A 95 21.04 -34.64 21.62
N ALA A 96 20.84 -35.75 20.90
CA ALA A 96 19.92 -35.77 19.76
C ALA A 96 18.49 -35.48 20.26
N ILE A 97 17.78 -34.59 19.55
CA ILE A 97 16.37 -34.28 19.85
C ILE A 97 15.42 -35.38 19.36
N TRP A 98 15.88 -36.16 18.38
CA TRP A 98 15.23 -37.39 17.97
C TRP A 98 16.28 -38.39 17.49
N SER A 99 16.04 -39.68 17.74
CA SER A 99 16.86 -40.74 17.21
C SER A 99 16.05 -42.01 17.01
N SER A 100 16.31 -42.74 15.94
CA SER A 100 15.72 -44.06 15.67
C SER A 100 16.73 -45.01 15.05
N THR A 101 16.52 -46.31 15.21
CA THR A 101 17.38 -47.35 14.62
C THR A 101 16.59 -48.12 13.58
N ILE A 102 17.02 -48.03 12.33
CA ILE A 102 16.35 -48.62 11.18
C ILE A 102 16.97 -49.98 10.87
N THR A 103 16.12 -51.00 10.76
CA THR A 103 16.53 -52.36 10.44
C THR A 103 16.23 -52.73 8.99
N LYS A 104 16.74 -53.88 8.52
CA LYS A 104 16.54 -54.32 7.14
C LYS A 104 15.04 -54.50 6.82
N GLY A 105 14.59 -53.87 5.73
CA GLY A 105 13.21 -53.99 5.24
C GLY A 105 12.18 -53.19 6.05
N SER A 106 12.62 -52.41 7.05
CA SER A 106 11.79 -51.43 7.74
C SER A 106 12.00 -50.04 7.14
N SER A 107 10.91 -49.31 7.03
CA SER A 107 10.89 -47.86 6.87
C SER A 107 10.62 -47.22 8.22
N ASP A 108 11.06 -45.99 8.41
CA ASP A 108 10.63 -45.16 9.51
C ASP A 108 10.26 -43.77 9.00
N SER A 109 9.17 -43.27 9.54
CA SER A 109 8.53 -42.04 9.10
C SER A 109 8.31 -41.19 10.34
N ILE A 110 8.94 -40.02 10.38
CA ILE A 110 8.77 -39.10 11.49
C ILE A 110 8.42 -37.70 11.05
N SER A 111 7.48 -37.14 11.81
CA SER A 111 7.03 -35.77 11.79
C SER A 111 7.64 -35.00 12.95
N LEU A 112 8.40 -33.94 12.64
CA LEU A 112 9.15 -33.17 13.61
C LEU A 112 8.73 -31.70 13.57
N ASN A 113 8.26 -31.18 14.71
CA ASN A 113 7.99 -29.76 14.90
C ASN A 113 9.27 -29.06 15.34
N LEU A 114 9.82 -28.21 14.48
CA LEU A 114 11.11 -27.56 14.68
C LEU A 114 10.92 -26.03 14.70
N SER A 115 11.64 -25.35 15.58
CA SER A 115 11.65 -23.88 15.61
C SER A 115 12.48 -23.32 14.43
N ALA A 116 12.39 -22.01 14.20
CA ALA A 116 13.31 -21.33 13.28
C ALA A 116 14.77 -21.61 13.70
N GLY A 117 15.63 -21.97 12.76
CA GLY A 117 17.01 -22.35 13.04
C GLY A 117 17.58 -23.40 12.10
N THR A 118 18.81 -23.83 12.38
CA THR A 118 19.52 -24.85 11.60
C THR A 118 19.67 -26.13 12.39
N TYR A 119 19.32 -27.26 11.79
CA TYR A 119 19.36 -28.59 12.37
C TYR A 119 20.26 -29.51 11.55
N THR A 120 20.86 -30.52 12.19
CA THR A 120 21.68 -31.53 11.51
C THR A 120 21.09 -32.91 11.69
N LEU A 121 20.75 -33.58 10.59
CA LEU A 121 20.32 -34.98 10.55
C LEU A 121 21.52 -35.87 10.21
N GLN A 122 21.89 -36.79 11.10
CA GLN A 122 23.01 -37.70 10.93
C GLN A 122 22.51 -39.14 10.81
N LEU A 123 22.98 -39.87 9.81
CA LEU A 123 22.77 -41.30 9.62
C LEU A 123 24.09 -42.02 9.89
N THR A 124 24.15 -42.88 10.89
CA THR A 124 25.37 -43.60 11.29
C THR A 124 25.15 -45.09 11.17
N ARG A 125 26.07 -45.78 10.48
CA ARG A 125 25.98 -47.22 10.28
C ARG A 125 26.34 -47.96 11.58
N SER A 126 25.47 -48.85 12.04
CA SER A 126 25.67 -49.54 13.33
C SER A 126 26.49 -50.83 13.22
N THR A 127 26.62 -51.42 12.02
CA THR A 127 27.40 -52.66 11.78
C THR A 127 28.29 -52.53 10.53
N ASN A 128 29.29 -53.40 10.37
CA ASN A 128 30.23 -53.35 9.23
C ASN A 128 29.63 -53.82 7.89
N ASN A 129 28.35 -54.14 7.85
CA ASN A 129 27.68 -54.71 6.69
C ASN A 129 27.22 -53.64 5.69
N LYS A 130 27.24 -53.99 4.40
CA LYS A 130 26.84 -53.12 3.29
C LYS A 130 25.34 -52.74 3.36
N THR A 131 24.99 -51.45 3.45
CA THR A 131 23.58 -50.98 3.55
C THR A 131 23.40 -49.68 2.79
N GLY A 132 22.35 -49.57 1.97
CA GLY A 132 21.89 -48.31 1.37
C GLY A 132 20.66 -47.76 2.09
N TYR A 133 20.33 -46.50 1.84
CA TYR A 133 19.09 -45.87 2.33
C TYR A 133 18.45 -44.96 1.29
N SER A 134 17.14 -44.80 1.38
CA SER A 134 16.36 -43.73 0.77
C SER A 134 15.93 -42.78 1.88
N LEU A 135 16.08 -41.47 1.66
CA LEU A 135 15.69 -40.42 2.59
C LEU A 135 14.86 -39.39 1.82
N ASN A 136 13.60 -39.28 2.16
CA ASN A 136 12.71 -38.26 1.63
C ASN A 136 12.37 -37.26 2.75
N ALA A 137 12.61 -35.98 2.49
CA ALA A 137 12.07 -34.91 3.31
C ALA A 137 11.06 -34.10 2.53
N THR A 138 9.87 -34.04 3.09
CA THR A 138 8.82 -33.13 2.66
C THR A 138 8.64 -32.07 3.73
N ARG A 139 8.32 -30.85 3.30
CA ARG A 139 7.68 -29.91 4.20
C ARG A 139 6.38 -30.59 4.62
N GLY A 140 6.31 -30.96 5.88
CA GLY A 140 5.09 -31.49 6.43
C GLY A 140 4.12 -30.34 6.53
N ILE A 141 3.29 -30.13 5.51
CA ILE A 141 1.95 -29.64 5.81
C ILE A 141 1.27 -30.82 6.51
N ILE A 142 1.57 -30.95 7.79
CA ILE A 142 0.82 -31.86 8.65
C ILE A 142 -0.43 -31.09 9.05
N PHE A 143 -1.46 -31.19 8.23
CA PHE A 143 -2.78 -31.31 8.83
C PHE A 143 -2.90 -32.76 9.29
N SER A 144 -2.44 -33.04 10.52
CA SER A 144 -2.74 -34.30 11.24
C SER A 144 -4.06 -34.19 11.99
N GLY A 145 -4.86 -33.16 11.70
CA GLY A 145 -6.10 -32.86 12.38
C GLY A 145 -6.55 -31.44 12.13
N ASN A 146 -7.64 -31.11 12.81
CA ASN A 146 -8.40 -29.90 12.60
C ASN A 146 -7.71 -28.71 13.28
N ASN A 147 -7.60 -27.56 12.62
CA ASN A 147 -7.11 -26.31 13.22
C ASN A 147 -8.18 -25.22 13.19
N TYR A 148 -9.35 -25.57 13.73
CA TYR A 148 -10.49 -24.68 13.88
C TYR A 148 -10.13 -23.37 14.58
N LYS A 149 -10.83 -22.31 14.22
CA LYS A 149 -10.72 -21.00 14.81
C LYS A 149 -12.03 -20.64 15.49
N ASP A 150 -11.97 -20.41 16.79
CA ASP A 150 -13.12 -19.90 17.52
C ASP A 150 -13.47 -18.49 17.03
N PHE A 151 -14.77 -18.22 16.91
CA PHE A 151 -15.27 -16.94 16.43
C PHE A 151 -14.92 -15.83 17.41
N SER A 152 -14.18 -14.83 16.92
CA SER A 152 -13.75 -13.67 17.70
C SER A 152 -13.86 -12.40 16.86
N ILE A 153 -13.99 -11.23 17.51
CA ILE A 153 -14.12 -9.94 16.81
C ILE A 153 -12.84 -9.67 16.02
N LEU A 154 -12.97 -9.58 14.70
CA LEU A 154 -11.92 -9.11 13.79
C LEU A 154 -11.97 -7.59 13.64
N TYR A 155 -13.18 -7.01 13.61
CA TYR A 155 -13.39 -5.59 13.41
C TYR A 155 -14.65 -5.14 14.15
N THR A 156 -14.58 -4.02 14.85
CA THR A 156 -15.77 -3.35 15.41
C THR A 156 -15.59 -1.83 15.37
N GLU A 157 -16.58 -1.11 14.86
CA GLU A 157 -16.55 0.35 14.79
C GLU A 157 -17.98 0.94 14.74
N ASN A 158 -18.15 2.12 15.33
CA ASN A 158 -19.36 2.93 15.17
C ASN A 158 -19.10 3.97 14.06
N LEU A 159 -19.79 3.87 12.94
CA LEU A 159 -19.56 4.74 11.79
C LEU A 159 -20.84 5.05 11.01
N ARG A 160 -20.86 6.18 10.31
CA ARG A 160 -21.93 6.50 9.34
C ARG A 160 -21.67 5.74 8.05
N GLY A 161 -22.38 4.64 7.86
CA GLY A 161 -22.09 3.68 6.81
C GLY A 161 -22.77 2.33 7.05
N ASP A 162 -22.41 1.34 6.26
CA ASP A 162 -23.01 -0.01 6.35
C ASP A 162 -22.00 -1.09 5.93
N ILE A 163 -22.40 -2.35 6.10
CA ILE A 163 -21.69 -3.52 5.62
C ILE A 163 -22.34 -4.11 4.36
N ARG A 164 -21.54 -4.68 3.47
CA ARG A 164 -21.99 -5.47 2.31
C ARG A 164 -21.25 -6.80 2.28
N GLN A 165 -21.97 -7.84 1.91
CA GLN A 165 -21.39 -9.14 1.61
C GLN A 165 -21.72 -9.50 0.17
N ILE A 166 -20.68 -9.86 -0.58
CA ILE A 166 -20.80 -10.41 -1.93
C ILE A 166 -20.00 -11.71 -1.99
N GLY A 167 -20.26 -12.53 -2.99
CA GLY A 167 -19.57 -13.82 -3.12
C GLY A 167 -20.24 -14.73 -4.14
N ASN A 168 -19.52 -15.77 -4.54
CA ASN A 168 -20.05 -16.73 -5.49
C ASN A 168 -19.35 -18.10 -5.40
N THR A 169 -20.01 -19.12 -5.96
CA THR A 169 -19.43 -20.46 -6.14
C THR A 169 -18.45 -20.48 -7.31
N ILE A 170 -17.48 -21.40 -7.26
CA ILE A 170 -16.54 -21.69 -8.35
C ILE A 170 -16.87 -23.00 -9.07
N LEU A 171 -17.89 -23.73 -8.60
CA LEU A 171 -18.30 -25.02 -9.14
C LEU A 171 -19.70 -24.97 -9.76
N GLY A 172 -19.87 -25.72 -10.85
CA GLY A 172 -21.14 -26.00 -11.48
C GLY A 172 -21.23 -27.47 -11.90
N ARG A 173 -22.33 -27.82 -12.56
CA ARG A 173 -22.52 -29.15 -13.13
C ARG A 173 -21.79 -29.24 -14.46
N ASN A 174 -21.09 -30.35 -14.68
CA ASN A 174 -20.60 -30.72 -15.99
C ASN A 174 -21.75 -31.27 -16.84
N ASP A 175 -22.09 -30.57 -17.92
CA ASP A 175 -23.01 -31.03 -18.95
C ASP A 175 -22.25 -31.14 -20.28
N ASN A 176 -21.79 -32.36 -20.58
CA ASN A 176 -21.04 -32.70 -21.79
C ASN A 176 -19.83 -31.78 -22.08
N GLY A 177 -19.08 -31.41 -21.03
CA GLY A 177 -17.90 -30.56 -21.14
C GLY A 177 -18.16 -29.06 -20.95
N SER A 178 -19.43 -28.66 -20.84
CA SER A 178 -19.83 -27.30 -20.47
C SER A 178 -20.18 -27.22 -18.98
N THR A 179 -19.91 -26.07 -18.34
CA THR A 179 -20.33 -25.82 -16.96
C THR A 179 -21.71 -25.17 -16.96
N THR A 180 -22.68 -25.77 -16.26
CA THR A 180 -24.07 -25.28 -16.17
C THR A 180 -24.53 -25.20 -14.71
N CYS A 181 -25.59 -24.44 -14.45
CA CYS A 181 -26.20 -24.43 -13.12
C CYS A 181 -26.81 -25.80 -12.78
N PRO A 182 -26.61 -26.33 -11.57
CA PRO A 182 -27.25 -27.57 -11.15
C PRO A 182 -28.76 -27.38 -11.01
N GLY A 183 -29.50 -28.51 -10.97
CA GLY A 183 -30.92 -28.47 -10.64
C GLY A 183 -31.12 -28.04 -9.19
N ASN A 184 -32.28 -27.46 -8.88
CA ASN A 184 -32.61 -26.97 -7.54
C ASN A 184 -32.81 -28.08 -6.49
N THR A 185 -32.70 -29.35 -6.89
CA THR A 185 -32.77 -30.53 -6.03
C THR A 185 -31.53 -31.41 -6.21
N THR A 186 -30.43 -30.85 -6.72
CA THR A 186 -29.19 -31.60 -6.94
C THR A 186 -28.26 -31.36 -5.76
N ASN A 187 -27.99 -32.39 -4.97
CA ASN A 187 -27.00 -32.32 -3.90
C ASN A 187 -25.58 -32.32 -4.49
N ASN A 188 -24.65 -31.66 -3.81
CA ASN A 188 -23.24 -31.69 -4.19
C ASN A 188 -22.58 -33.05 -3.87
N ALA A 189 -23.22 -33.87 -3.02
CA ALA A 189 -22.88 -35.25 -2.72
C ALA A 189 -23.72 -36.30 -3.53
N ASP A 190 -24.23 -35.96 -4.72
CA ASP A 190 -24.92 -36.93 -5.59
C ASP A 190 -23.92 -37.76 -6.43
N ASP A 191 -23.98 -39.09 -6.36
CA ASP A 191 -23.15 -40.04 -7.11
C ASP A 191 -23.15 -39.82 -8.63
N ASN A 192 -24.24 -39.24 -9.16
CA ASN A 192 -24.39 -38.93 -10.60
C ASN A 192 -23.92 -37.52 -10.96
N LEU A 193 -23.58 -36.68 -9.98
CA LEU A 193 -23.04 -35.36 -10.21
C LEU A 193 -21.56 -35.45 -10.59
N VAL A 194 -21.22 -34.81 -11.71
CA VAL A 194 -19.85 -34.49 -12.08
C VAL A 194 -19.73 -32.98 -12.02
N THR A 195 -18.91 -32.48 -11.10
CA THR A 195 -18.67 -31.04 -10.97
C THR A 195 -17.62 -30.56 -11.97
N ARG A 196 -17.70 -29.30 -12.35
CA ARG A 196 -16.76 -28.62 -13.24
C ARG A 196 -16.57 -27.19 -12.77
N TYR A 197 -15.38 -26.65 -12.94
CA TYR A 197 -15.11 -25.25 -12.62
C TYR A 197 -15.90 -24.30 -13.51
N TRP A 198 -16.34 -23.19 -12.93
CA TRP A 198 -16.69 -22.01 -13.69
C TRP A 198 -15.43 -21.28 -14.13
N ASP A 199 -15.48 -20.73 -15.34
CA ASP A 199 -14.56 -19.72 -15.85
C ASP A 199 -15.45 -18.71 -16.57
N VAL A 200 -15.75 -17.59 -15.89
CA VAL A 200 -16.74 -16.61 -16.35
C VAL A 200 -16.14 -15.48 -17.18
N ASP A 201 -14.82 -15.45 -17.32
CA ASP A 201 -14.10 -14.39 -18.04
C ASP A 201 -13.11 -14.90 -19.10
N GLY A 202 -12.81 -16.20 -19.13
CA GLY A 202 -11.97 -16.81 -20.15
C GLY A 202 -10.50 -16.37 -20.08
N ASP A 203 -10.08 -15.83 -18.93
CA ASP A 203 -8.72 -15.34 -18.74
C ASP A 203 -7.75 -16.52 -18.58
N SER A 204 -6.83 -16.67 -19.52
CA SER A 204 -5.87 -17.78 -19.53
C SER A 204 -4.91 -17.80 -18.35
N SER A 205 -4.83 -16.71 -17.58
CA SER A 205 -4.05 -16.68 -16.35
C SER A 205 -4.77 -17.38 -15.20
N THR A 206 -6.06 -17.67 -15.30
CA THR A 206 -6.84 -18.38 -14.28
C THR A 206 -7.28 -19.77 -14.75
N PHE A 207 -7.37 -20.74 -13.84
CA PHE A 207 -7.96 -22.06 -14.16
C PHE A 207 -9.44 -22.17 -13.78
N ASN A 208 -9.93 -21.24 -12.96
CA ASN A 208 -11.34 -21.03 -12.66
C ASN A 208 -11.59 -19.58 -12.26
N SER A 209 -12.82 -19.09 -12.45
CA SER A 209 -13.23 -17.74 -12.06
C SER A 209 -14.75 -17.63 -11.87
N SER A 210 -15.19 -16.80 -10.92
CA SER A 210 -16.57 -16.37 -10.77
C SER A 210 -16.66 -14.93 -10.23
N SER A 211 -17.76 -14.24 -10.46
CA SER A 211 -17.92 -12.82 -10.13
C SER A 211 -19.20 -12.48 -9.37
N SER A 212 -19.17 -11.35 -8.66
CA SER A 212 -20.34 -10.75 -7.99
C SER A 212 -20.20 -9.22 -7.94
N ASP A 213 -21.33 -8.52 -8.03
CA ASP A 213 -21.36 -7.06 -8.05
C ASP A 213 -21.42 -6.48 -6.64
N LEU A 214 -20.45 -5.61 -6.30
CA LEU A 214 -20.51 -4.76 -5.13
C LEU A 214 -21.34 -3.51 -5.40
N GLN A 215 -22.45 -3.37 -4.67
CA GLN A 215 -23.28 -2.17 -4.69
C GLN A 215 -23.16 -1.39 -3.37
N ILE A 216 -22.59 -0.20 -3.46
CA ILE A 216 -22.50 0.79 -2.38
C ILE A 216 -22.95 2.17 -2.90
N PRO A 217 -23.42 3.08 -2.04
CA PRO A 217 -23.84 4.42 -2.46
C PRO A 217 -22.73 5.19 -3.18
N THR A 218 -23.09 6.01 -4.17
CA THR A 218 -22.15 6.91 -4.85
C THR A 218 -21.48 7.84 -3.86
N GLY A 219 -20.15 7.99 -3.95
CA GLY A 219 -19.35 8.82 -3.03
C GLY A 219 -19.03 8.14 -1.68
N ALA A 220 -19.47 6.89 -1.47
CA ALA A 220 -19.05 6.13 -0.29
C ALA A 220 -17.56 5.74 -0.38
N THR A 221 -16.89 5.75 0.78
CA THR A 221 -15.49 5.34 0.93
C THR A 221 -15.43 3.97 1.57
N ILE A 222 -14.68 3.03 0.99
CA ILE A 222 -14.45 1.72 1.59
C ILE A 222 -13.48 1.88 2.77
N LYS A 223 -13.88 1.40 3.96
CA LYS A 223 -13.06 1.46 5.17
C LYS A 223 -12.30 0.18 5.42
N LYS A 224 -12.96 -0.97 5.27
CA LYS A 224 -12.36 -2.29 5.42
C LYS A 224 -12.99 -3.27 4.44
N ALA A 225 -12.18 -4.19 3.91
CA ALA A 225 -12.68 -5.30 3.11
C ALA A 225 -11.88 -6.58 3.41
N TYR A 226 -12.57 -7.70 3.61
CA TYR A 226 -11.97 -9.00 3.88
C TYR A 226 -12.49 -10.02 2.87
N LEU A 227 -11.58 -10.74 2.23
CA LEU A 227 -11.88 -11.82 1.30
C LEU A 227 -11.69 -13.16 2.02
N TYR A 228 -12.72 -13.98 1.97
CA TYR A 228 -12.77 -15.35 2.45
C TYR A 228 -12.93 -16.29 1.28
N TRP A 229 -12.26 -17.44 1.30
CA TRP A 229 -12.53 -18.53 0.36
C TRP A 229 -12.49 -19.86 1.07
N GLN A 230 -13.32 -20.78 0.60
CA GLN A 230 -13.36 -22.16 1.08
C GLN A 230 -13.33 -23.12 -0.08
N GLY A 231 -12.85 -24.32 0.18
CA GLY A 231 -12.88 -25.41 -0.77
C GLY A 231 -12.45 -26.72 -0.13
N ARG A 232 -12.38 -27.76 -0.97
CA ARG A 232 -11.97 -29.10 -0.57
C ARG A 232 -10.88 -29.60 -1.49
N THR A 233 -9.67 -29.73 -0.98
CA THR A 233 -8.49 -30.07 -1.79
C THR A 233 -7.86 -31.39 -1.37
N THR A 234 -7.16 -32.06 -2.27
CA THR A 234 -6.32 -33.20 -1.91
C THR A 234 -5.07 -32.75 -1.17
N SER A 235 -4.44 -33.67 -0.44
CA SER A 235 -3.12 -33.45 0.18
C SER A 235 -2.08 -32.94 -0.83
N SER A 236 -2.09 -33.48 -2.06
CA SER A 236 -1.15 -33.12 -3.12
C SER A 236 -1.31 -31.68 -3.62
N ASN A 237 -2.50 -31.08 -3.47
CA ASN A 237 -2.82 -29.73 -3.94
C ASN A 237 -2.97 -28.71 -2.79
N SER A 238 -2.84 -29.17 -1.54
CA SER A 238 -3.03 -28.35 -0.33
C SER A 238 -2.14 -27.09 -0.28
N ALA A 239 -0.94 -27.15 -0.87
CA ALA A 239 -0.03 -26.00 -0.95
C ALA A 239 -0.62 -24.82 -1.76
N ASN A 240 -1.49 -25.10 -2.73
CA ASN A 240 -2.10 -24.07 -3.59
C ASN A 240 -3.34 -23.42 -2.95
N ALA A 241 -3.90 -24.03 -1.90
CA ALA A 241 -5.10 -23.54 -1.21
C ALA A 241 -4.91 -22.17 -0.53
N ALA A 242 -3.66 -21.79 -0.23
CA ALA A 242 -3.33 -20.51 0.38
C ALA A 242 -3.30 -19.35 -0.64
N GLN A 243 -3.38 -19.63 -1.94
CA GLN A 243 -3.28 -18.63 -3.00
C GLN A 243 -4.59 -18.50 -3.77
N ILE A 244 -4.94 -17.27 -4.13
CA ILE A 244 -6.13 -16.92 -4.92
C ILE A 244 -5.83 -15.70 -5.81
N LYS A 245 -6.66 -15.43 -6.81
CA LYS A 245 -6.59 -14.20 -7.60
C LYS A 245 -7.84 -13.35 -7.47
N LEU A 246 -7.65 -12.04 -7.40
CA LEU A 246 -8.72 -11.04 -7.33
C LEU A 246 -8.60 -10.07 -8.50
N LYS A 247 -9.71 -9.80 -9.18
CA LYS A 247 -9.84 -8.74 -10.19
C LYS A 247 -10.93 -7.77 -9.75
N ALA A 248 -10.51 -6.56 -9.39
CA ALA A 248 -11.41 -5.47 -9.06
C ALA A 248 -11.98 -4.80 -10.34
N PRO A 249 -13.08 -4.04 -10.26
CA PRO A 249 -13.67 -3.36 -11.41
C PRO A 249 -12.63 -2.52 -12.17
N GLY A 250 -12.45 -2.76 -13.47
CA GLY A 250 -11.50 -2.01 -14.31
C GLY A 250 -10.01 -2.23 -14.00
N LYS A 251 -9.66 -3.27 -13.24
CA LYS A 251 -8.27 -3.65 -12.92
C LYS A 251 -7.93 -5.02 -13.52
N SER A 252 -6.63 -5.35 -13.52
CA SER A 252 -6.14 -6.70 -13.84
C SER A 252 -6.14 -7.59 -12.59
N TYR A 253 -6.04 -8.91 -12.79
CA TYR A 253 -5.89 -9.86 -11.68
C TYR A 253 -4.65 -9.57 -10.85
N VAL A 254 -4.79 -9.66 -9.52
CA VAL A 254 -3.70 -9.68 -8.56
C VAL A 254 -3.72 -11.00 -7.81
N THR A 255 -2.54 -11.59 -7.60
CA THR A 255 -2.39 -12.79 -6.78
C THR A 255 -2.32 -12.41 -5.31
N LEU A 256 -3.16 -13.03 -4.49
CA LEU A 256 -3.25 -12.85 -3.05
C LEU A 256 -2.87 -14.14 -2.35
N ASN A 257 -2.15 -14.03 -1.24
CA ASN A 257 -1.76 -15.17 -0.41
C ASN A 257 -2.31 -14.99 1.00
N ALA A 258 -3.04 -15.98 1.52
CA ALA A 258 -3.40 -16.04 2.93
C ALA A 258 -2.14 -16.28 3.78
N PRO A 259 -1.92 -15.49 4.85
CA PRO A 259 -0.97 -15.86 5.88
C PRO A 259 -1.33 -17.22 6.48
N SER A 260 -0.32 -17.99 6.94
CA SER A 260 -0.56 -19.31 7.54
C SER A 260 -1.51 -19.28 8.75
N ALA A 261 -1.54 -18.16 9.50
CA ALA A 261 -2.46 -17.95 10.62
C ALA A 261 -3.93 -17.81 10.21
N ASN A 262 -4.20 -17.54 8.93
CA ASN A 262 -5.53 -17.39 8.35
C ASN A 262 -5.90 -18.56 7.42
N MET A 263 -5.15 -19.66 7.50
CA MET A 263 -5.47 -20.91 6.84
C MET A 263 -5.98 -21.93 7.85
N HIS A 264 -7.23 -22.35 7.68
CA HIS A 264 -7.92 -23.29 8.56
C HIS A 264 -8.42 -24.51 7.79
N TRP A 265 -8.45 -25.65 8.46
CA TRP A 265 -8.57 -26.97 7.87
C TRP A 265 -9.37 -27.89 8.79
N ASP A 266 -10.16 -28.75 8.17
CA ASP A 266 -10.76 -29.92 8.81
C ASP A 266 -10.01 -31.19 8.39
N GLY A 267 -10.14 -32.24 9.19
CA GLY A 267 -9.48 -33.52 9.01
C GLY A 267 -9.85 -34.18 7.68
N SER A 268 -8.96 -35.05 7.20
CA SER A 268 -9.15 -35.73 5.92
C SER A 268 -10.39 -36.63 5.92
N ARG A 269 -11.18 -36.56 4.84
CA ARG A 269 -12.09 -37.62 4.43
C ARG A 269 -11.64 -38.15 3.08
N GLU A 270 -11.20 -39.40 3.04
CA GLU A 270 -10.72 -40.08 1.83
C GLU A 270 -9.68 -39.28 1.02
N ASP A 271 -8.64 -38.77 1.69
CA ASP A 271 -7.55 -37.93 1.15
C ASP A 271 -7.91 -36.48 0.75
N TYR A 272 -9.13 -36.04 1.02
CA TYR A 272 -9.59 -34.67 0.79
C TYR A 272 -9.76 -33.86 2.08
N PHE A 273 -9.35 -32.61 2.04
CA PHE A 273 -9.26 -31.69 3.16
C PHE A 273 -10.11 -30.44 2.88
N PRO A 274 -11.24 -30.28 3.59
CA PRO A 274 -11.96 -29.02 3.68
C PRO A 274 -11.08 -27.94 4.28
N TYR A 275 -11.15 -26.73 3.74
CA TYR A 275 -10.35 -25.61 4.22
C TYR A 275 -11.02 -24.26 4.05
N GLN A 276 -10.47 -23.28 4.75
CA GLN A 276 -10.72 -21.85 4.57
C GLN A 276 -9.42 -21.06 4.53
N GLY A 277 -9.35 -20.10 3.61
CA GLY A 277 -8.38 -19.02 3.64
C GLY A 277 -9.05 -17.65 3.81
N SER A 278 -8.35 -16.70 4.41
CA SER A 278 -8.80 -15.30 4.47
C SER A 278 -7.66 -14.27 4.38
N VAL A 279 -7.96 -13.12 3.77
CA VAL A 279 -7.02 -11.99 3.63
C VAL A 279 -7.74 -10.65 3.65
N GLU A 280 -7.15 -9.63 4.27
CA GLU A 280 -7.65 -8.25 4.16
C GLU A 280 -7.31 -7.71 2.76
N ILE A 281 -8.33 -7.23 2.04
CA ILE A 281 -8.20 -6.74 0.67
C ILE A 281 -8.54 -5.25 0.51
N THR A 282 -8.59 -4.48 1.61
CA THR A 282 -8.98 -3.06 1.60
C THR A 282 -8.28 -2.25 0.49
N ASN A 283 -6.97 -2.43 0.32
CA ASN A 283 -6.16 -1.70 -0.66
C ASN A 283 -6.33 -2.18 -2.11
N TYR A 284 -7.04 -3.28 -2.34
CA TYR A 284 -7.33 -3.83 -3.68
C TYR A 284 -8.75 -3.52 -4.13
N MET A 285 -9.58 -2.91 -3.27
CA MET A 285 -10.93 -2.52 -3.62
C MET A 285 -10.91 -1.29 -4.55
N ASN A 286 -11.79 -1.28 -5.55
CA ASN A 286 -11.95 -0.18 -6.51
C ASN A 286 -13.41 0.30 -6.59
N GLY A 287 -14.01 0.62 -5.44
CA GLY A 287 -15.37 1.13 -5.36
C GLY A 287 -16.46 0.13 -5.80
N PRO A 288 -17.67 0.60 -6.16
CA PRO A 288 -18.74 -0.25 -6.65
C PRO A 288 -18.42 -0.84 -8.04
N GLY A 289 -18.93 -2.04 -8.30
CA GLY A 289 -18.76 -2.74 -9.60
C GLY A 289 -18.57 -4.25 -9.45
N THR A 290 -18.27 -4.92 -10.55
CA THR A 290 -18.04 -6.37 -10.60
C THR A 290 -16.66 -6.74 -10.08
N TYR A 291 -16.62 -7.57 -9.04
CA TYR A 291 -15.40 -8.22 -8.55
C TYR A 291 -15.39 -9.67 -9.03
N THR A 292 -14.28 -10.08 -9.64
CA THR A 292 -14.07 -11.48 -10.06
C THR A 292 -12.95 -12.10 -9.23
N VAL A 293 -13.18 -13.31 -8.76
CA VAL A 293 -12.19 -14.08 -8.00
C VAL A 293 -11.94 -15.40 -8.72
N GLY A 294 -10.68 -15.79 -8.82
CA GLY A 294 -10.25 -16.99 -9.54
C GLY A 294 -9.08 -17.70 -8.87
N ASP A 295 -8.68 -18.82 -9.45
CA ASP A 295 -7.65 -19.74 -8.92
C ASP A 295 -7.99 -20.32 -7.54
N ILE A 296 -9.26 -20.57 -7.25
CA ILE A 296 -9.67 -21.25 -6.02
C ILE A 296 -9.34 -22.74 -6.15
N THR A 297 -8.41 -23.22 -5.32
CA THR A 297 -8.02 -24.63 -5.31
C THR A 297 -9.11 -25.46 -4.63
N THR A 298 -9.88 -26.22 -5.40
CA THR A 298 -10.85 -27.19 -4.87
C THR A 298 -10.98 -28.36 -5.83
N TYR A 299 -11.47 -29.50 -5.39
CA TYR A 299 -11.74 -30.64 -6.25
C TYR A 299 -12.93 -30.36 -7.18
N ALA A 300 -12.73 -30.62 -8.49
CA ALA A 300 -13.81 -30.71 -9.46
C ALA A 300 -13.72 -32.05 -10.20
N GLY A 301 -14.83 -32.75 -10.32
CA GLY A 301 -14.87 -34.06 -10.94
C GLY A 301 -16.06 -34.89 -10.52
N LYS A 302 -15.98 -36.19 -10.78
CA LYS A 302 -17.01 -37.13 -10.33
C LYS A 302 -17.04 -37.18 -8.81
N TYR A 303 -18.23 -37.37 -8.25
CA TYR A 303 -18.44 -37.69 -6.84
C TYR A 303 -17.34 -38.60 -6.26
N ILE A 304 -16.86 -38.22 -5.08
CA ILE A 304 -15.72 -38.84 -4.40
C ILE A 304 -16.14 -39.53 -3.11
N ASP A 305 -16.95 -38.88 -2.27
CA ASP A 305 -17.49 -39.45 -1.03
C ASP A 305 -18.76 -38.70 -0.54
N GLY A 306 -19.31 -39.14 0.60
CA GLY A 306 -20.55 -38.64 1.19
C GLY A 306 -20.59 -37.16 1.58
N LEU A 307 -19.49 -36.42 1.49
CA LEU A 307 -19.47 -34.97 1.71
C LEU A 307 -19.63 -34.20 0.39
N GLY A 308 -19.21 -34.74 -0.75
CA GLY A 308 -19.32 -34.03 -2.04
C GLY A 308 -18.23 -32.97 -2.26
N ALA A 309 -18.44 -32.12 -3.27
CA ALA A 309 -17.48 -31.09 -3.69
C ALA A 309 -18.08 -29.69 -3.60
N TYR A 310 -17.31 -28.75 -3.06
CA TYR A 310 -17.70 -27.35 -2.91
C TYR A 310 -16.49 -26.43 -3.11
N GLY A 311 -16.75 -25.17 -3.47
CA GLY A 311 -15.72 -24.14 -3.50
C GLY A 311 -16.32 -22.78 -3.79
N ALA A 312 -15.95 -21.78 -2.99
CA ALA A 312 -16.52 -20.45 -3.09
C ALA A 312 -15.64 -19.40 -2.46
N TRP A 313 -16.03 -18.15 -2.67
CA TRP A 313 -15.46 -16.99 -2.02
C TRP A 313 -16.55 -16.02 -1.56
N SER A 314 -16.23 -15.22 -0.55
CA SER A 314 -17.05 -14.10 -0.10
C SER A 314 -16.18 -12.90 0.29
N ILE A 315 -16.58 -11.70 -0.13
CA ILE A 315 -16.00 -10.44 0.33
C ILE A 315 -16.98 -9.75 1.28
N VAL A 316 -16.50 -9.43 2.48
CA VAL A 316 -17.20 -8.59 3.45
C VAL A 316 -16.60 -7.18 3.40
N VAL A 317 -17.40 -6.18 3.04
CA VAL A 317 -16.99 -4.79 2.82
C VAL A 317 -17.70 -3.86 3.80
N VAL A 318 -16.94 -3.06 4.53
CA VAL A 318 -17.42 -1.96 5.36
C VAL A 318 -17.14 -0.65 4.62
N TYR A 319 -18.15 0.19 4.47
CA TYR A 319 -18.02 1.52 3.84
C TYR A 319 -18.57 2.62 4.73
N THR A 320 -18.09 3.85 4.53
CA THR A 320 -18.62 5.07 5.17
C THR A 320 -19.11 6.09 4.17
N LYS A 321 -20.10 6.88 4.58
CA LYS A 321 -20.56 8.07 3.88
C LYS A 321 -21.24 9.00 4.89
N ASP A 322 -21.00 10.30 4.81
CA ASP A 322 -21.43 11.26 5.85
C ASP A 322 -22.95 11.36 6.01
N ASP A 323 -23.73 11.07 4.96
CA ASP A 323 -25.19 11.09 4.96
C ASP A 323 -25.82 9.71 5.25
N GLU A 324 -25.02 8.67 5.50
CA GLU A 324 -25.52 7.36 5.94
C GLU A 324 -25.85 7.36 7.44
N THR A 325 -26.70 6.42 7.84
CA THR A 325 -27.06 6.26 9.25
C THR A 325 -25.85 5.76 10.04
N LEU A 326 -25.71 6.25 11.28
CA LEU A 326 -24.73 5.72 12.21
C LEU A 326 -25.07 4.25 12.54
N ARG A 327 -24.11 3.35 12.37
CA ARG A 327 -24.24 1.93 12.70
C ARG A 327 -23.05 1.46 13.53
N ASN A 328 -23.28 0.53 14.44
CA ASN A 328 -22.23 -0.35 14.93
C ASN A 328 -22.04 -1.49 13.93
N ILE A 329 -20.84 -1.60 13.36
CA ILE A 329 -20.45 -2.69 12.48
C ILE A 329 -19.52 -3.60 13.27
N THR A 330 -19.86 -4.88 13.38
CA THR A 330 -19.01 -5.87 14.09
C THR A 330 -18.87 -7.12 13.25
N ILE A 331 -17.63 -7.53 12.95
CA ILE A 331 -17.28 -8.73 12.16
C ILE A 331 -16.59 -9.73 13.08
N TYR A 332 -17.07 -10.97 13.06
CA TYR A 332 -16.52 -12.10 13.79
C TYR A 332 -15.88 -13.08 12.81
N ASP A 333 -14.59 -13.32 12.99
CA ASP A 333 -13.79 -14.21 12.15
C ASP A 333 -13.59 -15.55 12.84
N GLY A 334 -13.85 -16.64 12.13
CA GLY A 334 -13.82 -18.00 12.66
C GLY A 334 -13.68 -19.07 11.57
N TYR A 335 -13.56 -20.31 12.02
CA TYR A 335 -13.71 -21.49 11.17
C TYR A 335 -14.08 -22.70 12.01
N LYS A 336 -15.26 -23.27 11.78
CA LYS A 336 -15.79 -24.39 12.57
C LYS A 336 -16.64 -25.33 11.71
N THR A 337 -16.45 -26.63 11.89
CA THR A 337 -17.31 -27.65 11.29
C THR A 337 -18.47 -27.97 12.21
N ILE A 338 -19.68 -28.05 11.66
CA ILE A 338 -20.84 -28.66 12.32
C ILE A 338 -21.08 -30.00 11.64
N ALA A 339 -20.96 -31.09 12.40
CA ALA A 339 -21.15 -32.43 11.87
C ALA A 339 -22.54 -32.99 12.20
N THR A 340 -22.91 -34.07 11.53
CA THR A 340 -24.19 -34.75 11.67
C THR A 340 -24.59 -35.01 13.12
N ASN A 341 -25.83 -34.69 13.48
CA ASN A 341 -26.41 -34.79 14.83
C ASN A 341 -25.66 -33.97 15.91
N ASN A 342 -24.95 -32.91 15.50
CA ASN A 342 -24.32 -31.97 16.42
C ASN A 342 -24.89 -30.55 16.26
N SER A 343 -24.68 -29.76 17.31
CA SER A 343 -24.96 -28.34 17.34
C SER A 343 -23.90 -27.62 18.14
N GLU A 344 -23.52 -26.42 17.70
CA GLU A 344 -22.59 -25.56 18.41
C GLU A 344 -23.28 -24.28 18.88
N ASN A 345 -22.84 -23.77 20.02
CA ASN A 345 -23.34 -22.52 20.59
C ASN A 345 -22.24 -21.46 20.57
N PHE A 346 -22.54 -20.32 19.95
CA PHE A 346 -21.67 -19.16 19.91
C PHE A 346 -22.31 -18.02 20.72
N THR A 347 -21.49 -17.27 21.44
CA THR A 347 -21.92 -16.00 22.04
C THR A 347 -21.24 -14.88 21.28
N LEU A 348 -21.98 -14.20 20.42
CA LEU A 348 -21.50 -13.06 19.66
C LEU A 348 -21.69 -11.81 20.50
N SER A 349 -20.63 -11.30 21.12
CA SER A 349 -20.64 -10.12 22.00
C SER A 349 -19.88 -8.96 21.37
N GLY A 350 -20.14 -7.74 21.84
CA GLY A 350 -19.41 -6.53 21.43
C GLY A 350 -20.12 -5.67 20.38
N PHE A 351 -21.22 -6.15 19.79
CA PHE A 351 -22.10 -5.27 19.01
C PHE A 351 -22.94 -4.40 19.95
N LEU A 352 -23.43 -3.27 19.43
CA LEU A 352 -24.27 -2.33 20.19
C LEU A 352 -25.65 -2.18 19.53
N THR A 353 -26.69 -2.07 20.35
CA THR A 353 -28.03 -1.71 19.88
C THR A 353 -28.51 -0.40 20.53
N PRO A 354 -29.50 0.29 19.93
CA PRO A 354 -30.11 1.45 20.58
C PRO A 354 -30.74 1.08 21.92
N SER A 355 -30.80 2.03 22.85
CA SER A 355 -31.39 1.83 24.18
C SER A 355 -32.93 1.83 24.15
N LYS A 356 -33.51 2.45 23.11
CA LYS A 356 -34.96 2.57 22.87
C LYS A 356 -35.24 2.78 21.38
N GLY A 357 -36.52 2.78 20.99
CA GLY A 357 -36.95 2.90 19.59
C GLY A 357 -36.84 1.59 18.82
N ALA A 358 -37.15 1.61 17.52
CA ALA A 358 -37.01 0.42 16.67
C ALA A 358 -35.53 -0.02 16.63
N VAL A 359 -35.25 -1.31 16.48
CA VAL A 359 -33.88 -1.79 16.28
C VAL A 359 -33.75 -2.22 14.84
N ASN A 360 -32.95 -1.52 14.03
CA ASN A 360 -32.61 -1.97 12.68
C ASN A 360 -31.26 -2.68 12.72
N SER A 361 -31.25 -3.99 12.48
CA SER A 361 -30.04 -4.80 12.61
C SER A 361 -30.00 -5.91 11.57
N LYS A 362 -28.86 -6.08 10.90
CA LYS A 362 -28.63 -7.15 9.94
C LYS A 362 -27.61 -8.15 10.47
N PHE A 363 -27.79 -9.43 10.15
CA PHE A 363 -26.85 -10.50 10.44
C PHE A 363 -26.39 -11.18 9.15
N LEU A 364 -25.07 -11.30 8.97
CA LEU A 364 -24.43 -11.86 7.79
C LEU A 364 -23.75 -13.18 8.13
N ILE A 365 -23.78 -14.15 7.21
CA ILE A 365 -23.14 -15.46 7.37
C ILE A 365 -22.59 -15.98 6.03
N PHE A 366 -21.42 -16.61 6.08
CA PHE A 366 -20.86 -17.42 4.99
C PHE A 366 -20.55 -18.84 5.50
N THR A 367 -21.06 -19.84 4.77
CA THR A 367 -20.91 -21.26 5.07
C THR A 367 -20.67 -22.06 3.77
N GLY A 368 -19.79 -23.06 3.82
CA GLY A 368 -19.60 -24.05 2.77
C GLY A 368 -20.10 -25.45 3.18
N GLU A 369 -20.35 -26.33 2.21
CA GLU A 369 -20.99 -27.66 2.34
C GLU A 369 -22.45 -27.68 2.85
N GLY A 370 -23.28 -26.70 2.50
CA GLY A 370 -24.73 -26.80 2.75
C GLY A 370 -25.50 -27.52 1.63
N ASP A 371 -26.25 -28.58 1.95
CA ASP A 371 -26.81 -29.49 0.95
C ASP A 371 -28.33 -29.29 0.72
N VAL A 372 -28.79 -29.20 -0.54
CA VAL A 372 -30.16 -28.71 -0.84
C VAL A 372 -31.29 -29.67 -0.41
N ASN A 373 -31.03 -30.99 -0.43
CA ASN A 373 -32.01 -32.00 -0.06
C ASN A 373 -31.84 -32.58 1.34
N LEU A 374 -30.72 -32.33 2.03
CA LEU A 374 -30.56 -32.77 3.42
C LEU A 374 -31.33 -31.81 4.32
N LYS A 375 -32.11 -32.34 5.26
CA LYS A 375 -32.98 -31.55 6.15
C LYS A 375 -32.50 -31.65 7.59
N GLY A 376 -33.02 -30.77 8.43
CA GLY A 376 -32.62 -30.61 9.83
C GLY A 376 -31.53 -29.57 10.06
N ASP A 377 -31.17 -28.76 9.06
CA ASP A 377 -30.20 -27.67 9.22
C ASP A 377 -30.89 -26.43 9.75
N TYR A 378 -30.36 -25.87 10.84
CA TYR A 378 -30.93 -24.69 11.47
C TYR A 378 -29.88 -23.75 12.02
N VAL A 379 -30.23 -22.48 11.96
CA VAL A 379 -29.59 -21.42 12.74
C VAL A 379 -30.65 -20.81 13.65
N THR A 380 -30.39 -20.76 14.95
CA THR A 380 -31.23 -20.04 15.90
C THR A 380 -30.42 -18.94 16.58
N MET A 381 -31.01 -17.77 16.72
CA MET A 381 -30.45 -16.63 17.42
C MET A 381 -31.36 -16.26 18.58
N ASN A 382 -30.82 -16.20 19.80
CA ASN A 382 -31.58 -16.02 21.04
C ASN A 382 -32.79 -16.98 21.14
N GLY A 383 -32.63 -18.23 20.70
CA GLY A 383 -33.66 -19.26 20.69
C GLY A 383 -34.71 -19.12 19.57
N THR A 384 -34.60 -18.12 18.69
CA THR A 384 -35.50 -17.92 17.54
C THR A 384 -34.81 -18.35 16.25
N ARG A 385 -35.46 -19.16 15.42
CA ARG A 385 -34.89 -19.64 14.15
C ARG A 385 -34.74 -18.49 13.14
N LEU A 386 -33.60 -18.43 12.47
CA LEU A 386 -33.39 -17.57 11.32
C LEU A 386 -34.08 -18.18 10.10
N THR A 387 -35.26 -17.67 9.75
CA THR A 387 -36.05 -18.16 8.62
C THR A 387 -35.83 -17.33 7.35
N ARG A 388 -36.01 -17.94 6.17
CA ARG A 388 -35.95 -17.28 4.85
C ARG A 388 -37.13 -17.74 3.98
N PHE A 389 -37.41 -17.04 2.88
CA PHE A 389 -38.53 -17.32 1.97
C PHE A 389 -38.50 -18.73 1.38
N ASN A 390 -37.31 -19.33 1.24
CA ASN A 390 -37.09 -20.67 0.73
C ASN A 390 -36.83 -21.73 1.84
N ASP A 391 -36.92 -21.34 3.12
CA ASP A 391 -36.84 -22.21 4.30
C ASP A 391 -37.78 -21.70 5.41
N ASN A 392 -39.09 -21.76 5.14
CA ASN A 392 -40.15 -21.28 6.05
C ASN A 392 -40.89 -22.42 6.77
N SER A 393 -40.40 -23.66 6.69
CA SER A 393 -41.05 -24.79 7.35
C SER A 393 -41.16 -24.56 8.86
N THR A 394 -42.27 -24.99 9.46
CA THR A 394 -42.43 -24.97 10.92
C THR A 394 -42.04 -26.30 11.56
N ASN A 395 -41.89 -27.37 10.77
CA ASN A 395 -41.45 -28.69 11.23
C ASN A 395 -39.92 -28.76 11.28
N THR A 396 -39.37 -29.04 12.47
CA THR A 396 -37.92 -29.07 12.72
C THR A 396 -37.18 -30.09 11.86
N GLY A 397 -37.84 -31.20 11.48
CA GLY A 397 -37.26 -32.21 10.60
C GLY A 397 -37.14 -31.76 9.13
N ASP A 398 -37.80 -30.68 8.74
CA ASP A 398 -37.82 -30.17 7.37
C ASP A 398 -37.01 -28.87 7.21
N TYR A 399 -36.39 -28.38 8.28
CA TYR A 399 -35.57 -27.17 8.23
C TYR A 399 -34.38 -27.38 7.29
N ASN A 400 -34.03 -26.37 6.51
CA ASN A 400 -32.77 -26.38 5.81
C ASN A 400 -32.24 -24.97 5.58
N THR A 401 -31.58 -24.45 6.61
CA THR A 401 -31.00 -23.10 6.54
C THR A 401 -29.79 -23.03 5.61
N PHE A 402 -29.03 -24.12 5.43
CA PHE A 402 -27.86 -24.19 4.53
C PHE A 402 -28.18 -25.06 3.31
N ASN A 403 -28.94 -24.50 2.37
CA ASN A 403 -29.50 -25.21 1.23
C ASN A 403 -28.82 -24.84 -0.10
N ALA A 404 -27.52 -24.52 -0.06
CA ALA A 404 -26.71 -24.09 -1.19
C ALA A 404 -27.22 -22.82 -1.88
N SER A 405 -27.74 -21.84 -1.14
CA SER A 405 -28.29 -20.60 -1.72
C SER A 405 -27.56 -19.34 -1.29
N ILE A 406 -27.57 -18.34 -2.17
CA ILE A 406 -27.04 -17.00 -1.88
C ILE A 406 -28.20 -16.02 -1.86
N THR A 407 -28.49 -15.44 -0.69
CA THR A 407 -29.67 -14.61 -0.45
C THR A 407 -29.36 -13.35 0.34
N LYS A 408 -30.05 -12.26 0.00
CA LYS A 408 -29.99 -10.99 0.72
C LYS A 408 -31.39 -10.43 0.84
N ASP A 409 -31.75 -9.94 2.04
CA ASP A 409 -33.04 -9.30 2.31
C ASP A 409 -34.24 -10.14 1.82
N ASP A 410 -34.20 -11.45 2.13
CA ASP A 410 -35.22 -12.44 1.78
C ASP A 410 -35.44 -12.66 0.26
N ALA A 411 -34.40 -12.45 -0.55
CA ALA A 411 -34.41 -12.75 -1.99
C ALA A 411 -33.08 -13.37 -2.48
N TYR A 412 -33.11 -14.11 -3.58
CA TYR A 412 -31.90 -14.58 -4.25
C TYR A 412 -31.07 -13.42 -4.80
N VAL A 413 -29.75 -13.46 -4.62
CA VAL A 413 -28.84 -12.51 -5.26
C VAL A 413 -28.61 -12.92 -6.71
N THR A 414 -29.01 -12.06 -7.65
CA THR A 414 -28.91 -12.29 -9.10
C THR A 414 -27.81 -11.47 -9.80
N THR A 415 -27.21 -10.50 -9.09
CA THR A 415 -26.12 -9.64 -9.58
C THR A 415 -24.76 -10.31 -9.42
N ARG A 416 -24.60 -11.48 -10.06
CA ARG A 416 -23.41 -12.33 -9.99
C ARG A 416 -23.33 -13.26 -11.20
N GLN A 417 -22.13 -13.75 -11.51
CA GLN A 417 -21.90 -14.72 -12.59
C GLN A 417 -21.03 -15.88 -12.08
N PRO A 418 -21.52 -17.14 -12.13
CA PRO A 418 -22.87 -17.54 -12.53
C PRO A 418 -23.95 -17.07 -11.52
N SER A 419 -25.21 -16.99 -11.96
CA SER A 419 -26.38 -16.67 -11.10
C SER A 419 -27.24 -17.92 -10.84
N CYS A 420 -26.65 -18.97 -10.29
CA CYS A 420 -27.35 -20.23 -10.00
C CYS A 420 -28.18 -20.16 -8.71
N GLN A 421 -29.38 -20.72 -8.70
CA GLN A 421 -30.17 -20.81 -7.45
C GLN A 421 -29.54 -21.79 -6.45
N ASN A 422 -29.15 -22.97 -6.93
CA ASN A 422 -28.32 -23.93 -6.21
C ASN A 422 -26.84 -23.73 -6.58
N ASN A 423 -25.99 -23.58 -5.56
CA ASN A 423 -24.58 -23.21 -5.68
C ASN A 423 -23.60 -24.32 -5.29
N LEU A 424 -24.08 -25.57 -5.20
CA LEU A 424 -23.30 -26.76 -4.83
C LEU A 424 -22.55 -26.59 -3.50
N GLY A 425 -23.29 -26.61 -2.39
CA GLY A 425 -22.70 -26.54 -1.05
C GLY A 425 -22.53 -25.13 -0.50
N ILE A 426 -22.89 -24.06 -1.22
CA ILE A 426 -22.46 -22.69 -0.85
C ILE A 426 -23.63 -21.84 -0.36
N ASP A 427 -23.49 -21.33 0.86
CA ASP A 427 -24.48 -20.48 1.52
C ASP A 427 -23.90 -19.13 1.94
N ILE A 428 -24.46 -18.05 1.39
CA ILE A 428 -24.10 -16.67 1.73
C ILE A 428 -25.38 -15.91 1.98
N HIS A 429 -25.68 -15.59 3.24
CA HIS A 429 -26.96 -15.02 3.64
C HIS A 429 -26.81 -13.71 4.41
N THR A 430 -27.74 -12.78 4.16
CA THR A 430 -27.97 -11.60 5.00
C THR A 430 -29.41 -11.64 5.51
N TYR A 431 -29.58 -11.59 6.83
CA TYR A 431 -30.86 -11.60 7.54
C TYR A 431 -31.16 -10.23 8.15
N ASP A 432 -32.42 -9.79 8.08
CA ASP A 432 -32.92 -8.72 8.96
C ASP A 432 -33.34 -9.34 10.30
N VAL A 433 -32.52 -9.12 11.32
CA VAL A 433 -32.74 -9.61 12.69
C VAL A 433 -33.28 -8.53 13.63
N GLY A 434 -33.54 -7.33 13.09
CA GLY A 434 -34.12 -6.19 13.77
C GLY A 434 -35.65 -6.22 13.81
N SER A 435 -36.25 -5.14 14.31
CA SER A 435 -37.68 -4.99 14.56
C SER A 435 -38.57 -5.08 13.32
N THR A 436 -38.04 -4.79 12.13
CA THR A 436 -38.76 -4.89 10.85
C THR A 436 -38.72 -6.27 10.22
N GLY A 437 -37.73 -7.10 10.59
CA GLY A 437 -37.57 -8.47 10.14
C GLY A 437 -37.97 -9.48 11.20
N LEU A 438 -37.03 -10.36 11.56
CA LEU A 438 -37.26 -11.46 12.52
C LEU A 438 -37.47 -10.98 13.96
N ASN A 439 -37.19 -9.71 14.26
CA ASN A 439 -37.43 -9.09 15.56
C ASN A 439 -36.76 -9.85 16.72
N ILE A 440 -35.51 -10.26 16.51
CA ILE A 440 -34.71 -11.07 17.46
C ILE A 440 -33.83 -10.17 18.33
N ILE A 441 -33.09 -9.26 17.70
CA ILE A 441 -32.21 -8.32 18.38
C ILE A 441 -33.06 -7.18 18.94
N LYS A 442 -32.96 -6.95 20.25
CA LYS A 442 -33.73 -5.95 20.99
C LYS A 442 -32.85 -4.80 21.46
N ASN A 443 -33.50 -3.77 21.99
CA ASN A 443 -32.80 -2.65 22.61
C ASN A 443 -31.92 -3.12 23.78
N ASN A 444 -30.81 -2.42 24.02
CA ASN A 444 -29.82 -2.72 25.06
C ASN A 444 -29.16 -4.10 24.98
N ASN A 445 -29.20 -4.78 23.82
CA ASN A 445 -28.44 -6.00 23.61
C ASN A 445 -26.99 -5.64 23.28
N THR A 446 -26.06 -6.29 23.97
CA THR A 446 -24.61 -6.21 23.68
C THR A 446 -24.02 -7.56 23.29
N SER A 447 -24.88 -8.59 23.26
CA SER A 447 -24.55 -9.93 22.85
C SER A 447 -25.80 -10.66 22.34
N ALA A 448 -25.60 -11.66 21.47
CA ALA A 448 -26.61 -12.62 21.08
C ALA A 448 -26.04 -14.04 21.16
N SER A 449 -26.88 -15.00 21.58
CA SER A 449 -26.55 -16.41 21.46
C SER A 449 -26.94 -16.91 20.08
N LEU A 450 -26.06 -17.66 19.44
CA LEU A 450 -26.28 -18.28 18.14
C LEU A 450 -26.08 -19.78 18.30
N THR A 451 -27.11 -20.57 18.05
CA THR A 451 -27.02 -22.03 18.02
C THR A 451 -27.18 -22.50 16.58
N ILE A 452 -26.16 -23.17 16.06
CA ILE A 452 -26.15 -23.72 14.70
C ILE A 452 -26.06 -25.23 14.80
N GLY A 453 -26.90 -25.98 14.10
CA GLY A 453 -26.91 -27.44 14.18
C GLY A 453 -27.52 -28.13 12.96
N THR A 454 -27.30 -29.44 12.89
CA THR A 454 -27.80 -30.32 11.83
C THR A 454 -28.11 -31.72 12.34
N ASN A 455 -29.09 -32.38 11.71
CA ASN A 455 -29.43 -33.78 11.94
C ASN A 455 -28.80 -34.75 10.92
N SER A 456 -28.40 -34.27 9.75
CA SER A 456 -28.05 -35.14 8.62
C SER A 456 -26.90 -34.63 7.75
N ASP A 457 -26.46 -33.38 7.93
CA ASP A 457 -25.48 -32.72 7.08
C ASP A 457 -24.12 -32.55 7.80
N VAL A 458 -23.13 -32.01 7.08
CA VAL A 458 -21.83 -31.54 7.57
C VAL A 458 -21.44 -30.27 6.83
N TYR A 459 -21.27 -29.14 7.51
CA TYR A 459 -20.89 -27.87 6.87
C TYR A 459 -19.86 -27.06 7.67
N TYR A 460 -19.26 -26.08 6.99
CA TYR A 460 -18.08 -25.30 7.42
C TYR A 460 -18.39 -23.81 7.55
N LEU A 461 -18.49 -23.34 8.78
CA LEU A 461 -18.78 -21.94 9.12
C LEU A 461 -17.54 -21.06 8.93
N SER A 462 -17.72 -19.82 8.45
CA SER A 462 -16.63 -18.88 8.14
C SER A 462 -16.68 -17.59 8.96
N VAL A 463 -17.54 -16.65 8.56
CA VAL A 463 -17.59 -15.29 9.07
C VAL A 463 -19.02 -14.95 9.45
N PHE A 464 -19.17 -14.27 10.58
CA PHE A 464 -20.42 -13.65 10.99
C PHE A 464 -20.25 -12.14 11.07
N ALA A 465 -21.30 -11.37 10.79
CA ALA A 465 -21.25 -9.94 11.05
C ALA A 465 -22.61 -9.36 11.47
N PHE A 466 -22.57 -8.33 12.31
CA PHE A 466 -23.70 -7.46 12.59
C PHE A 466 -23.48 -6.07 12.00
N ALA A 467 -24.55 -5.49 11.50
CA ALA A 467 -24.65 -4.05 11.26
C ALA A 467 -25.94 -3.54 11.90
N THR A 468 -25.80 -2.80 13.00
CA THR A 468 -26.93 -2.32 13.80
C THR A 468 -26.96 -0.81 13.81
N GLN A 469 -28.08 -0.20 13.41
CA GLN A 469 -28.28 1.24 13.49
C GLN A 469 -28.24 1.72 14.94
N LEU A 470 -27.50 2.80 15.18
CA LEU A 470 -27.46 3.53 16.45
C LEU A 470 -28.17 4.87 16.30
N TYR A 471 -28.73 5.36 17.40
CA TYR A 471 -29.42 6.64 17.46
C TYR A 471 -28.59 7.68 18.20
N GLU A 472 -28.57 8.89 17.68
CA GLU A 472 -27.85 10.02 18.26
C GLU A 472 -28.83 10.92 19.03
N PRO A 473 -28.39 11.57 20.12
CA PRO A 473 -29.12 12.67 20.71
C PRO A 473 -29.14 13.87 19.78
N ARG A 474 -30.24 14.63 19.80
CA ARG A 474 -30.34 15.92 19.10
C ARG A 474 -30.25 17.05 20.10
N VAL A 475 -29.05 17.31 20.59
CA VAL A 475 -28.77 18.49 21.41
C VAL A 475 -28.80 19.71 20.49
N CYS A 476 -29.65 20.70 20.78
CA CYS A 476 -29.86 21.88 19.96
C CYS A 476 -30.06 23.13 20.84
N TYR A 477 -29.97 24.32 20.23
CA TYR A 477 -30.13 25.60 20.92
C TYR A 477 -31.26 26.47 20.33
N TYR A 478 -31.76 27.42 21.11
CA TYR A 478 -32.69 28.45 20.66
C TYR A 478 -32.47 29.77 21.39
N ILE A 479 -32.51 30.87 20.64
CA ILE A 479 -32.48 32.24 21.20
C ILE A 479 -33.92 32.68 21.42
N GLU A 480 -34.31 32.88 22.68
CA GLU A 480 -35.67 33.25 23.05
C GLU A 480 -35.90 34.76 22.87
N ARG A 481 -34.94 35.54 23.37
CA ARG A 481 -35.04 37.00 23.40
C ARG A 481 -33.65 37.62 23.42
N ILE A 482 -33.51 38.77 22.77
CA ILE A 482 -32.37 39.67 22.95
C ILE A 482 -32.92 41.02 23.37
N SER A 483 -32.39 41.59 24.44
CA SER A 483 -32.75 42.93 24.91
C SER A 483 -31.53 43.80 25.14
N ASP A 484 -31.66 45.10 24.90
CA ASP A 484 -30.60 46.06 25.21
C ASP A 484 -30.51 46.35 26.72
N ASP A 485 -29.55 47.19 27.09
CA ASP A 485 -29.28 47.67 28.45
C ASP A 485 -30.46 48.42 29.10
N SER A 486 -31.35 49.00 28.29
CA SER A 486 -32.61 49.61 28.73
C SER A 486 -33.78 48.63 28.86
N ASN A 487 -33.50 47.32 28.77
CA ASN A 487 -34.47 46.22 28.74
C ASN A 487 -35.43 46.26 27.53
N LYS A 488 -35.11 47.02 26.48
CA LYS A 488 -35.89 47.02 25.25
C LYS A 488 -35.61 45.73 24.48
N THR A 489 -36.65 44.99 24.15
CA THR A 489 -36.52 43.80 23.29
C THR A 489 -36.20 44.22 21.85
N ILE A 490 -35.14 43.63 21.29
CA ILE A 490 -34.72 43.84 19.89
C ILE A 490 -34.79 42.56 19.05
N PHE A 491 -34.87 41.40 19.70
CA PHE A 491 -35.13 40.10 19.07
C PHE A 491 -36.18 39.33 19.86
N GLU A 492 -37.20 38.87 19.17
CA GLU A 492 -38.24 37.97 19.68
C GLU A 492 -38.96 37.30 18.50
N ASN A 493 -39.77 36.28 18.76
CA ASN A 493 -40.59 35.64 17.73
C ASN A 493 -39.78 35.22 16.48
N LYS A 494 -38.56 34.70 16.69
CA LYS A 494 -37.64 34.15 15.68
C LYS A 494 -36.99 35.17 14.74
N LYS A 495 -37.01 36.47 15.04
CA LYS A 495 -36.37 37.51 14.21
C LYS A 495 -35.98 38.75 15.00
N PHE A 496 -35.10 39.55 14.42
CA PHE A 496 -34.89 40.92 14.87
C PHE A 496 -36.10 41.80 14.55
N ILE A 497 -36.48 42.64 15.52
CA ILE A 497 -37.54 43.64 15.41
C ILE A 497 -37.00 45.07 15.48
N ASP A 498 -35.70 45.23 15.73
CA ASP A 498 -34.98 46.50 15.70
C ASP A 498 -33.53 46.32 15.21
N SER A 499 -32.88 47.43 14.90
CA SER A 499 -31.45 47.53 14.62
C SER A 499 -30.60 47.36 15.89
N ILE A 500 -29.31 47.11 15.67
CA ILE A 500 -28.31 46.93 16.71
C ILE A 500 -27.30 48.08 16.64
N GLU A 501 -26.82 48.54 17.78
CA GLU A 501 -25.75 49.51 17.90
C GLU A 501 -24.44 48.78 18.21
N ALA A 502 -23.36 49.14 17.51
CA ALA A 502 -22.04 48.63 17.83
C ALA A 502 -21.65 49.06 19.25
N ASN A 503 -20.88 48.22 19.95
CA ASN A 503 -20.42 48.49 21.30
C ASN A 503 -21.53 48.74 22.35
N LYS A 504 -22.78 48.30 22.10
CA LYS A 504 -23.86 48.29 23.10
C LYS A 504 -24.01 46.90 23.73
N ASN A 505 -24.29 46.86 25.03
CA ASN A 505 -24.52 45.60 25.75
C ASN A 505 -25.91 45.04 25.44
N TYR A 506 -25.96 43.76 25.10
CA TYR A 506 -27.19 43.02 24.85
C TYR A 506 -27.26 41.77 25.72
N THR A 507 -28.40 41.58 26.38
CA THR A 507 -28.71 40.35 27.13
C THR A 507 -29.30 39.32 26.19
N PHE A 508 -28.67 38.15 26.09
CA PHE A 508 -29.13 37.01 25.31
C PHE A 508 -29.82 36.01 26.24
N ASP A 509 -31.13 35.87 26.10
CA ASP A 509 -31.92 34.82 26.75
C ASP A 509 -32.01 33.61 25.79
N MET A 510 -31.44 32.47 26.17
CA MET A 510 -31.38 31.27 25.33
C MET A 510 -31.66 29.99 26.12
N TRP A 511 -31.91 28.89 25.42
CA TRP A 511 -32.00 27.57 26.04
C TRP A 511 -31.43 26.46 25.16
N ILE A 512 -31.00 25.39 25.85
CA ILE A 512 -30.46 24.16 25.27
C ILE A 512 -31.37 22.99 25.65
N SER A 513 -31.61 22.08 24.71
CA SER A 513 -32.38 20.86 24.96
C SER A 513 -31.94 19.71 24.05
N ASN A 514 -32.18 18.48 24.48
CA ASN A 514 -32.12 17.31 23.62
C ASN A 514 -33.53 17.07 23.08
N MET A 515 -33.81 17.45 21.83
CA MET A 515 -35.18 17.63 21.35
C MET A 515 -35.42 17.00 19.99
N LYS A 516 -36.58 16.36 19.85
CA LYS A 516 -37.10 15.85 18.59
C LYS A 516 -37.27 16.94 17.53
N ARG A 517 -36.97 16.63 16.26
CA ARG A 517 -37.25 17.57 15.17
C ARG A 517 -38.75 17.66 14.87
N SER A 518 -39.47 16.57 15.10
CA SER A 518 -40.92 16.43 14.95
C SER A 518 -41.45 15.47 16.02
N THR A 519 -42.72 15.56 16.39
CA THR A 519 -43.35 14.61 17.33
C THR A 519 -43.31 13.16 16.84
N SER A 520 -43.19 12.95 15.52
CA SER A 520 -43.04 11.65 14.87
C SER A 520 -41.65 11.03 15.01
N ASP A 521 -40.65 11.79 15.45
CA ASP A 521 -39.28 11.32 15.62
C ASP A 521 -39.19 10.41 16.85
N THR A 522 -38.96 9.13 16.65
CA THR A 522 -38.87 8.13 17.74
C THR A 522 -37.45 7.72 18.07
N ASP A 523 -36.47 8.20 17.29
CA ASP A 523 -35.16 7.56 17.11
C ASP A 523 -34.04 8.48 17.64
N ILE A 524 -34.23 9.02 18.85
CA ILE A 524 -33.28 9.93 19.52
C ILE A 524 -32.93 9.40 20.90
N GLU A 525 -31.63 9.29 21.18
CA GLU A 525 -31.13 8.83 22.49
C GLU A 525 -31.11 9.92 23.56
N THR A 526 -31.09 9.50 24.82
CA THR A 526 -30.85 10.41 25.96
C THR A 526 -29.38 10.83 25.98
N ALA A 527 -29.11 12.13 26.06
CA ALA A 527 -27.75 12.67 26.16
C ALA A 527 -27.32 12.71 27.64
N LYS A 528 -26.16 12.14 27.96
CA LYS A 528 -25.53 12.12 29.29
C LYS A 528 -24.20 12.88 29.24
N LEU A 529 -23.72 13.34 30.38
CA LEU A 529 -22.49 14.12 30.50
C LEU A 529 -22.46 15.35 29.57
N VAL A 530 -23.60 16.01 29.40
CA VAL A 530 -23.74 17.09 28.41
C VAL A 530 -22.90 18.30 28.80
N LYS A 531 -21.97 18.65 27.92
CA LYS A 531 -21.17 19.87 27.98
C LYS A 531 -21.38 20.66 26.68
N ILE A 532 -21.72 21.92 26.82
CA ILE A 532 -21.87 22.89 25.73
C ILE A 532 -20.71 23.86 25.77
N ASP A 533 -20.05 24.04 24.65
CA ASP A 533 -19.00 25.01 24.43
C ASP A 533 -19.53 26.07 23.46
N LEU A 534 -19.77 27.28 23.96
CA LEU A 534 -20.16 28.44 23.18
C LEU A 534 -18.92 29.27 22.87
N ASN A 535 -18.50 29.25 21.61
CA ASN A 535 -17.47 30.13 21.10
C ASN A 535 -18.11 31.42 20.57
N MET A 536 -17.72 32.55 21.16
CA MET A 536 -18.26 33.87 20.84
C MET A 536 -17.28 34.63 19.93
N THR A 537 -17.16 34.20 18.68
CA THR A 537 -16.18 34.78 17.75
C THR A 537 -16.38 36.29 17.66
N THR A 538 -15.39 37.08 18.08
CA THR A 538 -15.39 38.56 18.07
C THR A 538 -16.42 39.30 18.96
N MET A 539 -17.35 38.64 19.65
CA MET A 539 -18.26 39.35 20.58
C MET A 539 -17.61 39.58 21.95
N ASN A 540 -17.75 40.77 22.51
CA ASN A 540 -17.22 41.09 23.84
C ASN A 540 -18.16 40.54 24.92
N TYR A 541 -17.75 39.47 25.59
CA TYR A 541 -18.48 38.91 26.73
C TYR A 541 -18.35 39.82 27.96
N GLN A 542 -19.46 40.14 28.61
CA GLN A 542 -19.44 40.87 29.88
C GLN A 542 -19.13 39.90 31.02
N ALA A 543 -17.99 40.08 31.68
CA ALA A 543 -17.53 39.26 32.80
C ALA A 543 -18.60 39.12 33.90
N GLY A 544 -18.82 37.89 34.40
CA GLY A 544 -19.78 37.56 35.44
C GLY A 544 -21.25 37.75 35.04
N SER A 545 -21.56 37.87 33.74
CA SER A 545 -22.93 38.06 33.27
C SER A 545 -23.71 36.76 33.06
N THR A 546 -23.04 35.61 33.13
CA THR A 546 -23.70 34.31 32.88
C THR A 546 -24.58 33.92 34.05
N SER A 547 -25.83 33.55 33.76
CA SER A 547 -26.70 32.87 34.71
C SER A 547 -27.41 31.70 34.06
N ILE A 548 -27.52 30.58 34.78
CA ILE A 548 -28.04 29.33 34.25
C ILE A 548 -29.17 28.84 35.15
N LYS A 549 -30.33 28.55 34.55
CA LYS A 549 -31.41 27.77 35.17
C LYS A 549 -31.38 26.38 34.58
N ASN A 550 -30.67 25.48 35.25
CA ASN A 550 -30.50 24.10 34.81
C ASN A 550 -31.80 23.27 35.02
N ILE A 551 -31.85 22.06 34.46
CA ILE A 551 -32.99 21.14 34.57
C ILE A 551 -33.32 20.86 36.05
N GLY A 552 -34.61 20.98 36.39
CA GLY A 552 -35.12 20.76 37.76
C GLY A 552 -34.95 21.95 38.71
N LYS A 553 -34.41 23.08 38.25
CA LYS A 553 -34.32 24.33 39.03
C LYS A 553 -35.43 25.31 38.63
N ASN A 554 -35.95 26.04 39.62
CA ASN A 554 -36.99 27.07 39.41
C ASN A 554 -36.41 28.49 39.28
N THR A 555 -35.14 28.69 39.65
CA THR A 555 -34.44 29.99 39.65
C THR A 555 -33.14 29.89 38.85
N TYR A 556 -32.66 31.03 38.36
CA TYR A 556 -31.34 31.13 37.74
C TYR A 556 -30.26 31.20 38.83
N ASP A 557 -29.23 30.39 38.69
CA ASP A 557 -28.01 30.48 39.48
C ASP A 557 -27.03 31.40 38.73
N THR A 558 -26.36 32.31 39.43
CA THR A 558 -25.29 33.14 38.85
C THR A 558 -24.03 32.29 38.73
N ILE A 559 -23.36 32.37 37.59
CA ILE A 559 -22.16 31.58 37.28
C ILE A 559 -20.95 32.50 37.28
N THR A 560 -19.90 32.13 38.02
CA THR A 560 -18.63 32.82 37.96
C THR A 560 -17.85 32.42 36.72
N ASP A 561 -16.98 33.32 36.25
CA ASP A 561 -16.20 33.04 35.03
C ASP A 561 -15.09 32.01 35.28
N ASN A 562 -14.67 31.83 36.54
CA ASN A 562 -13.60 30.93 36.91
C ASN A 562 -14.04 29.47 36.83
N LYS A 563 -13.09 28.59 36.52
CA LYS A 563 -13.29 27.15 36.68
C LYS A 563 -13.32 26.78 38.16
N ASP A 564 -14.52 26.63 38.71
CA ASP A 564 -14.73 26.28 40.11
C ASP A 564 -15.86 25.24 40.29
N SER A 565 -16.66 25.34 41.36
CA SER A 565 -17.79 24.45 41.61
C SER A 565 -19.01 24.74 40.72
N ASP A 566 -19.04 25.85 40.00
CA ASP A 566 -20.14 26.27 39.16
C ASP A 566 -20.27 25.37 37.92
N ILE A 567 -21.52 25.16 37.49
CA ILE A 567 -21.83 24.34 36.32
C ILE A 567 -21.46 25.01 35.00
N GLY A 568 -20.83 26.17 35.02
CA GLY A 568 -20.28 26.81 33.84
C GLY A 568 -19.06 27.64 34.18
N GLU A 569 -18.32 28.03 33.15
CA GLU A 569 -17.13 28.87 33.25
C GLU A 569 -16.98 29.66 31.95
N HIS A 570 -16.21 30.76 32.01
CA HIS A 570 -15.87 31.55 30.83
C HIS A 570 -14.36 31.80 30.76
N ASN A 571 -13.74 31.36 29.67
CA ASN A 571 -12.35 31.66 29.39
C ASN A 571 -12.24 32.91 28.51
N ALA A 572 -11.88 34.03 29.13
CA ALA A 572 -11.71 35.32 28.45
C ALA A 572 -10.59 35.32 27.38
N THR A 573 -9.58 34.45 27.49
CA THR A 573 -8.47 34.40 26.51
C THR A 573 -8.92 33.77 25.19
N THR A 574 -9.77 32.75 25.25
CA THR A 574 -10.29 32.04 24.08
C THR A 574 -11.70 32.47 23.70
N ASN A 575 -12.30 33.40 24.46
CA ASN A 575 -13.70 33.81 24.39
C ASN A 575 -14.70 32.64 24.34
N LEU A 576 -14.44 31.64 25.19
CA LEU A 576 -15.16 30.37 25.20
C LEU A 576 -15.91 30.24 26.52
N SER A 577 -17.24 30.13 26.44
CA SER A 577 -18.07 29.76 27.59
C SER A 577 -18.36 28.27 27.56
N THR A 578 -18.09 27.59 28.67
CA THR A 578 -18.36 26.15 28.82
C THR A 578 -19.49 25.96 29.83
N TRP A 579 -20.52 25.18 29.48
CA TRP A 579 -21.66 24.88 30.34
C TRP A 579 -21.90 23.38 30.47
N ARG A 580 -22.01 22.91 31.71
CA ARG A 580 -22.27 21.52 32.09
C ARG A 580 -23.75 21.42 32.44
N LEU A 581 -24.56 20.89 31.52
CA LEU A 581 -26.02 21.00 31.58
C LEU A 581 -26.68 19.65 31.85
N GLY A 582 -27.90 19.69 32.38
CA GLY A 582 -28.74 18.52 32.63
C GLY A 582 -28.82 18.10 34.10
N THR A 583 -29.71 17.14 34.38
CA THR A 583 -29.94 16.61 35.72
C THR A 583 -28.68 15.95 36.26
N GLY A 584 -28.26 16.33 37.46
CA GLY A 584 -27.05 15.79 38.10
C GLY A 584 -25.73 16.42 37.65
N ALA A 585 -25.75 17.48 36.84
CA ALA A 585 -24.55 18.22 36.46
C ALA A 585 -23.84 18.83 37.70
N THR A 586 -22.52 18.88 37.65
CA THR A 586 -21.64 19.47 38.67
C THR A 586 -20.63 20.40 38.01
N GLY A 587 -19.80 21.11 38.79
CA GLY A 587 -18.76 21.98 38.23
C GLY A 587 -17.67 21.26 37.43
N THR A 588 -17.60 19.93 37.44
CA THR A 588 -16.61 19.18 36.65
C THR A 588 -17.23 18.22 35.63
N GLN A 589 -18.50 17.87 35.76
CA GLN A 589 -19.16 16.87 34.90
C GLN A 589 -20.53 17.35 34.43
N GLY A 590 -20.82 17.18 33.14
CA GLY A 590 -22.16 17.39 32.59
C GLY A 590 -23.20 16.45 33.17
N GLY A 591 -24.48 16.80 33.03
CA GLY A 591 -25.61 16.00 33.51
C GLY A 591 -26.34 15.28 32.38
N THR A 592 -27.56 14.83 32.68
CA THR A 592 -28.43 14.12 31.73
C THR A 592 -29.50 15.04 31.15
N LEU A 593 -29.63 15.08 29.82
CA LEU A 593 -30.73 15.69 29.09
C LEU A 593 -31.59 14.59 28.43
N ASP A 594 -32.74 14.32 29.05
CA ASP A 594 -33.79 13.49 28.44
C ASP A 594 -34.36 14.16 27.19
N VAL A 595 -34.94 13.34 26.31
CA VAL A 595 -35.55 13.80 25.07
C VAL A 595 -36.83 14.58 25.35
N ALA A 596 -36.88 15.84 24.94
CA ALA A 596 -38.09 16.67 24.92
C ALA A 596 -39.08 16.17 23.86
N THR A 597 -40.37 16.11 24.21
CA THR A 597 -41.42 15.62 23.30
C THR A 597 -41.69 16.59 22.14
N ASP A 598 -41.63 17.89 22.42
CA ASP A 598 -41.81 18.97 21.46
C ASP A 598 -41.21 20.29 22.00
N PHE A 599 -41.39 21.37 21.22
CA PHE A 599 -40.89 22.70 21.55
C PHE A 599 -41.54 23.33 22.79
N THR A 600 -42.66 22.81 23.28
CA THR A 600 -43.40 23.32 24.45
C THR A 600 -43.01 22.65 25.76
N ASP A 601 -42.26 21.55 25.73
CA ASP A 601 -41.78 20.84 26.92
C ASP A 601 -40.65 21.60 27.64
N ASN A 602 -41.05 22.58 28.44
CA ASN A 602 -40.12 23.41 29.21
C ASN A 602 -39.41 22.66 30.33
N SER A 603 -39.88 21.46 30.72
CA SER A 603 -39.25 20.65 31.77
C SER A 603 -37.91 20.06 31.34
N LYS A 604 -37.65 20.00 30.04
CA LYS A 604 -36.45 19.42 29.40
C LYS A 604 -35.51 20.48 28.80
N LYS A 605 -35.66 21.75 29.18
CA LYS A 605 -34.83 22.87 28.71
C LYS A 605 -33.96 23.44 29.81
N ALA A 606 -32.66 23.54 29.57
CA ALA A 606 -31.74 24.30 30.40
C ALA A 606 -31.64 25.71 29.83
N TYR A 607 -31.93 26.73 30.62
CA TYR A 607 -31.92 28.12 30.17
C TYR A 607 -30.62 28.80 30.57
N VAL A 608 -30.06 29.57 29.67
CA VAL A 608 -28.83 30.33 29.86
C VAL A 608 -29.09 31.78 29.49
N LYS A 609 -28.61 32.69 30.35
CA LYS A 609 -28.56 34.12 30.08
C LYS A 609 -27.12 34.58 30.15
N LEU A 610 -26.75 35.48 29.26
CA LEU A 610 -25.45 36.15 29.28
C LEU A 610 -25.56 37.52 28.61
N VAL A 611 -24.64 38.41 28.94
CA VAL A 611 -24.55 39.73 28.32
C VAL A 611 -23.33 39.76 27.41
N ASN A 612 -23.57 40.06 26.14
CA ASN A 612 -22.53 40.24 25.14
C ASN A 612 -22.71 41.60 24.46
N GLN A 613 -21.60 42.14 24.03
CA GLN A 613 -21.51 43.36 23.25
C GLN A 613 -20.96 43.00 21.87
N LEU A 614 -21.55 43.57 20.82
CA LEU A 614 -21.03 43.41 19.47
C LEU A 614 -19.78 44.28 19.30
N PRO A 615 -18.71 43.75 18.70
CA PRO A 615 -17.49 44.51 18.49
C PRO A 615 -17.75 45.67 17.53
N GLU A 616 -16.93 46.71 17.61
CA GLU A 616 -16.92 47.79 16.63
C GLU A 616 -16.46 47.25 15.27
N ASN A 617 -17.38 47.19 14.31
CA ASN A 617 -17.10 46.73 12.95
C ASN A 617 -17.85 47.61 11.93
N ASN A 618 -17.20 47.98 10.82
CA ASN A 618 -17.78 48.77 9.71
C ASN A 618 -18.89 48.04 8.94
N GLN A 619 -19.49 47.00 9.53
CA GLN A 619 -20.54 46.20 8.91
C GLN A 619 -21.88 46.92 9.03
N THR A 620 -22.63 46.99 7.93
CA THR A 620 -24.00 47.53 7.93
C THR A 620 -25.03 46.49 8.38
N THR A 621 -24.65 45.22 8.42
CA THR A 621 -25.50 44.08 8.82
C THR A 621 -24.69 43.00 9.55
N ILE A 622 -25.31 42.31 10.51
CA ILE A 622 -24.73 41.13 11.19
C ILE A 622 -25.58 39.90 10.97
N ASN A 623 -24.99 38.71 11.12
CA ASN A 623 -25.70 37.45 11.28
C ASN A 623 -25.16 36.67 12.50
N LEU A 624 -25.95 36.55 13.58
CA LEU A 624 -25.51 35.96 14.86
C LEU A 624 -25.01 34.52 14.75
N SER A 625 -25.44 33.73 13.76
CA SER A 625 -24.93 32.37 13.57
C SER A 625 -23.43 32.32 13.27
N ASN A 626 -22.86 33.42 12.78
CA ASN A 626 -21.43 33.55 12.52
C ASN A 626 -20.64 33.92 13.77
N TYR A 627 -21.31 34.46 14.79
CA TYR A 627 -20.70 34.99 16.01
C TYR A 627 -20.89 34.05 17.21
N LEU A 628 -22.00 33.31 17.27
CA LEU A 628 -22.32 32.37 18.34
C LEU A 628 -22.26 30.93 17.82
N ILE A 629 -21.11 30.27 18.01
CA ILE A 629 -20.90 28.89 17.57
C ILE A 629 -21.06 27.97 18.79
N PHE A 630 -22.18 27.24 18.81
CA PHE A 630 -22.45 26.25 19.85
C PHE A 630 -21.91 24.89 19.44
N LYS A 631 -21.10 24.30 20.30
CA LYS A 631 -20.66 22.91 20.18
C LYS A 631 -21.10 22.11 21.40
N ALA A 632 -21.39 20.83 21.21
CA ALA A 632 -21.75 19.92 22.30
C ALA A 632 -20.88 18.67 22.28
N SER A 633 -20.46 18.26 23.47
CA SER A 633 -19.96 16.92 23.74
C SER A 633 -20.91 16.24 24.71
N PHE A 634 -21.20 14.98 24.45
CA PHE A 634 -22.13 14.19 25.24
C PHE A 634 -21.84 12.71 25.03
N LYS A 635 -22.40 11.90 25.93
CA LYS A 635 -22.35 10.46 25.90
C LYS A 635 -23.76 9.90 25.86
N THR A 636 -23.98 8.83 25.12
CA THR A 636 -25.13 7.93 25.26
C THR A 636 -24.66 6.59 25.79
N ASP A 637 -25.56 5.61 25.90
CA ASP A 637 -25.15 4.26 26.25
C ASP A 637 -24.34 3.57 25.13
N SER A 638 -24.42 4.09 23.89
CA SER A 638 -23.80 3.48 22.70
C SER A 638 -22.77 4.38 22.00
N ILE A 639 -22.75 5.68 22.28
CA ILE A 639 -21.94 6.70 21.58
C ILE A 639 -21.25 7.57 22.62
N THR A 640 -19.99 7.94 22.41
CA THR A 640 -19.33 9.01 23.17
C THR A 640 -18.78 10.02 22.18
N ILE A 641 -19.22 11.27 22.29
CA ILE A 641 -18.62 12.41 21.60
C ILE A 641 -17.74 13.10 22.64
N ASP A 642 -16.43 12.90 22.52
CA ASP A 642 -15.47 13.43 23.48
C ASP A 642 -15.43 14.97 23.45
N PRO A 643 -15.08 15.63 24.58
CA PRO A 643 -14.97 17.09 24.63
C PRO A 643 -14.00 17.70 23.61
N ASN A 644 -13.00 16.95 23.16
CA ASN A 644 -12.05 17.40 22.12
C ASN A 644 -12.61 17.27 20.70
N GLU A 645 -13.68 16.49 20.53
CA GLU A 645 -14.37 16.24 19.27
C GLU A 645 -15.80 16.82 19.29
N ALA A 646 -16.04 17.81 20.16
CA ALA A 646 -17.35 18.42 20.33
C ALA A 646 -17.92 18.90 19.00
N GLN A 647 -19.15 18.48 18.69
CA GLN A 647 -19.80 18.73 17.42
C GLN A 647 -20.61 20.01 17.46
N THR A 648 -20.64 20.77 16.36
CA THR A 648 -21.52 21.94 16.24
C THR A 648 -22.98 21.50 16.33
N ILE A 649 -23.74 22.13 17.21
CA ILE A 649 -25.17 21.85 17.38
C ILE A 649 -26.03 22.83 16.59
N GLU A 650 -27.15 22.33 16.08
CA GLU A 650 -28.06 23.12 15.26
C GLU A 650 -29.09 23.91 16.09
N GLN A 651 -29.81 24.80 15.40
CA GLN A 651 -30.99 25.46 15.96
C GLN A 651 -32.09 24.42 16.19
N CYS A 652 -32.77 24.48 17.34
CA CYS A 652 -33.89 23.57 17.61
C CYS A 652 -35.05 23.74 16.62
N ILE A 653 -35.22 24.97 16.13
CA ILE A 653 -36.13 25.38 15.05
C ILE A 653 -35.49 26.56 14.32
N ASP A 654 -35.73 26.70 13.01
CA ASP A 654 -35.15 27.80 12.24
C ASP A 654 -35.62 29.18 12.73
N PHE A 655 -34.67 30.11 12.89
CA PHE A 655 -34.93 31.53 13.17
C PHE A 655 -33.94 32.46 12.45
N ASN A 656 -34.38 33.68 12.11
CA ASN A 656 -33.59 34.66 11.37
C ASN A 656 -32.66 35.45 12.32
N THR A 657 -31.37 35.20 12.21
CA THR A 657 -30.31 35.83 13.00
C THR A 657 -29.68 37.07 12.37
N THR A 658 -30.28 37.65 11.32
CA THR A 658 -29.74 38.81 10.59
C THR A 658 -30.31 40.15 11.09
N ALA A 659 -29.46 41.15 11.34
CA ALA A 659 -29.85 42.50 11.78
C ALA A 659 -29.01 43.61 11.10
N SER A 660 -29.45 44.87 11.15
CA SER A 660 -28.70 46.06 10.70
C SER A 660 -27.94 46.75 11.85
N VAL A 661 -26.78 47.39 11.57
CA VAL A 661 -25.91 48.04 12.59
C VAL A 661 -25.82 49.56 12.44
N ILE A 662 -25.78 50.32 13.56
CA ILE A 662 -25.62 51.79 13.64
C ILE A 662 -24.28 52.17 14.33
N GLN A 663 -23.57 53.21 13.84
CA GLN A 663 -22.23 53.68 14.30
C GLN A 663 -22.24 55.12 14.89
N PRO A 664 -21.37 55.50 15.87
CA PRO A 664 -21.20 56.87 16.40
C PRO A 664 -20.07 57.72 15.72
N PRO A 665 -20.03 59.09 15.78
CA PRO A 665 -19.06 59.94 15.03
C PRO A 665 -17.92 60.63 15.85
N LEU A 666 -16.77 60.97 15.21
CA LEU A 666 -15.55 61.63 15.79
C LEU A 666 -14.92 62.79 14.94
N GLY A 667 -14.50 63.90 15.59
CA GLY A 667 -13.38 64.83 15.25
C GLY A 667 -13.54 65.90 14.13
N LEU A 668 -12.85 67.07 14.21
CA LEU A 668 -12.94 68.20 13.24
C LEU A 668 -12.23 67.96 11.87
N PHE A 669 -11.34 66.97 11.77
CA PHE A 669 -10.72 66.53 10.51
C PHE A 669 -10.66 65.01 10.49
N ASN A 670 -10.69 64.42 9.30
CA ASN A 670 -10.52 62.98 9.10
C ASN A 670 -9.64 62.71 7.87
N VAL A 671 -9.10 61.50 7.75
CA VAL A 671 -8.33 61.05 6.58
C VAL A 671 -8.95 59.76 6.09
N VAL A 672 -9.23 59.73 4.79
CA VAL A 672 -9.89 58.63 4.10
C VAL A 672 -9.09 58.28 2.84
N ASN A 673 -9.37 57.15 2.21
CA ASN A 673 -8.74 56.82 0.93
C ASN A 673 -9.06 57.88 -0.14
N TYR A 674 -8.27 57.99 -1.23
CA TYR A 674 -8.48 59.08 -2.21
C TYR A 674 -9.89 59.13 -2.84
N ASN A 675 -10.53 57.97 -2.98
CA ASN A 675 -11.91 57.80 -3.45
C ASN A 675 -12.95 57.78 -2.32
N GLY A 676 -12.49 57.90 -1.07
CA GLY A 676 -13.33 57.97 0.13
C GLY A 676 -14.07 59.30 0.27
N SER A 677 -14.98 59.32 1.23
CA SER A 677 -15.83 60.46 1.57
C SER A 677 -16.23 60.42 3.05
N LEU A 678 -17.02 61.38 3.51
CA LEU A 678 -17.59 61.36 4.85
C LEU A 678 -18.43 60.10 5.16
N ASN A 679 -19.06 59.51 4.14
CA ASN A 679 -19.89 58.31 4.29
C ASN A 679 -19.09 57.02 4.03
N ASN A 680 -17.82 57.14 3.62
CA ASN A 680 -16.92 56.03 3.33
C ASN A 680 -15.52 56.41 3.81
N THR A 681 -15.29 56.17 5.10
CA THR A 681 -14.13 56.65 5.85
C THR A 681 -12.95 55.69 5.83
N SER A 682 -13.08 54.57 5.11
CA SER A 682 -12.08 53.51 5.02
C SER A 682 -10.70 54.00 4.53
N LEU A 683 -9.66 53.41 5.11
CA LEU A 683 -8.28 53.46 4.68
C LEU A 683 -7.85 52.05 4.28
N TYR A 684 -7.42 51.90 3.03
CA TYR A 684 -7.07 50.59 2.49
C TYR A 684 -5.65 50.17 2.86
N THR A 685 -5.40 48.86 2.87
CA THR A 685 -4.04 48.32 2.99
C THR A 685 -3.12 48.95 1.94
N GLN A 686 -1.89 49.28 2.34
CA GLN A 686 -0.88 49.84 1.45
C GLN A 686 0.34 48.91 1.31
N ILE A 687 1.12 49.12 0.24
CA ILE A 687 2.34 48.35 -0.04
C ILE A 687 3.56 49.18 0.36
N ALA A 688 4.47 48.57 1.12
CA ALA A 688 5.70 49.23 1.55
C ALA A 688 6.56 49.64 0.34
N GLY A 689 6.94 50.92 0.31
CA GLY A 689 7.72 51.56 -0.76
C GLY A 689 6.91 52.00 -1.98
N GLN A 690 5.59 51.76 -2.01
CA GLN A 690 4.70 52.15 -3.11
C GLN A 690 3.99 53.47 -2.81
N ASP A 691 3.89 54.34 -3.82
CA ASP A 691 3.12 55.58 -3.71
C ASP A 691 1.62 55.28 -3.63
N PHE A 692 0.93 55.96 -2.73
CA PHE A 692 -0.52 55.91 -2.60
C PHE A 692 -1.11 57.27 -2.26
N GLN A 693 -2.41 57.44 -2.51
CA GLN A 693 -3.10 58.71 -2.31
C GLN A 693 -4.16 58.59 -1.21
N VAL A 694 -4.19 59.59 -0.34
CA VAL A 694 -5.22 59.78 0.68
C VAL A 694 -5.90 61.13 0.50
N LYS A 695 -7.10 61.26 1.04
CA LYS A 695 -7.86 62.51 1.07
C LYS A 695 -8.06 62.96 2.51
N VAL A 696 -7.65 64.18 2.81
CA VAL A 696 -7.85 64.84 4.11
C VAL A 696 -9.13 65.67 4.04
N LEU A 697 -10.06 65.43 4.96
CA LEU A 697 -11.37 66.05 5.05
C LEU A 697 -11.41 67.06 6.21
N ALA A 698 -11.99 68.23 5.97
CA ALA A 698 -12.28 69.23 7.01
C ALA A 698 -13.78 69.21 7.35
N LEU A 699 -14.10 69.10 8.64
CA LEU A 699 -15.46 68.86 9.16
C LEU A 699 -16.01 70.07 9.91
N ASN A 700 -17.34 70.21 9.91
CA ASN A 700 -18.04 71.16 10.77
C ASN A 700 -18.05 70.66 12.23
N SER A 701 -18.51 71.52 13.14
CA SER A 701 -18.66 71.19 14.57
C SER A 701 -19.69 70.10 14.86
N ASP A 702 -20.47 69.69 13.85
CA ASP A 702 -21.40 68.56 13.92
C ASP A 702 -20.73 67.22 13.59
N TYR A 703 -19.44 67.23 13.22
CA TYR A 703 -18.60 66.08 12.84
C TYR A 703 -19.18 65.20 11.72
N SER A 704 -20.18 65.70 11.01
CA SER A 704 -20.97 64.93 10.04
C SER A 704 -21.16 65.66 8.71
N THR A 705 -20.76 66.94 8.62
CA THR A 705 -20.76 67.69 7.36
C THR A 705 -19.40 68.33 7.06
N LEU A 706 -19.10 68.51 5.77
CA LEU A 706 -17.85 69.12 5.31
C LEU A 706 -17.85 70.65 5.49
N LYS A 707 -16.66 71.21 5.75
CA LYS A 707 -16.45 72.66 5.92
C LYS A 707 -15.28 73.15 5.07
N ASN A 708 -15.45 74.29 4.38
CA ASN A 708 -14.31 74.96 3.73
C ASN A 708 -13.31 75.44 4.78
N TYR A 709 -12.05 75.06 4.62
CA TYR A 709 -10.95 75.39 5.51
C TYR A 709 -9.86 76.16 4.76
N THR A 710 -9.15 77.04 5.43
CA THR A 710 -7.96 77.73 4.91
C THR A 710 -6.89 77.70 5.99
N GLY A 711 -5.74 77.12 5.68
CA GLY A 711 -4.67 76.91 6.65
C GLY A 711 -3.88 75.64 6.38
N ASP A 712 -2.81 75.47 7.14
CA ASP A 712 -1.94 74.32 7.05
C ASP A 712 -2.28 73.29 8.13
N VAL A 713 -2.38 72.02 7.73
CA VAL A 713 -2.44 70.88 8.64
C VAL A 713 -1.26 69.95 8.38
N ASN A 714 -0.80 69.30 9.43
CA ASN A 714 0.36 68.41 9.41
C ASN A 714 -0.09 66.98 9.63
N LEU A 715 0.16 66.13 8.65
CA LEU A 715 -0.16 64.71 8.66
C LEU A 715 1.05 63.90 9.09
N SER A 716 0.88 63.00 10.04
CA SER A 716 1.90 62.03 10.46
C SER A 716 1.31 60.63 10.60
N LEU A 717 2.06 59.62 10.18
CA LEU A 717 1.71 58.22 10.45
C LEU A 717 2.05 57.89 11.90
N ILE A 718 1.13 57.28 12.62
CA ILE A 718 1.29 56.83 14.00
C ILE A 718 0.91 55.35 14.11
N ALA A 719 1.45 54.65 15.11
CA ALA A 719 0.84 53.39 15.52
C ALA A 719 -0.59 53.67 15.98
N LYS A 720 -1.54 52.76 15.70
CA LYS A 720 -2.90 52.91 16.21
C LYS A 720 -2.85 53.09 17.74
N PRO A 721 -3.33 54.22 18.28
CA PRO A 721 -3.39 54.39 19.72
C PRO A 721 -4.28 53.29 20.32
N ALA A 722 -3.94 52.82 21.51
CA ALA A 722 -4.74 51.84 22.25
C ALA A 722 -6.00 52.50 22.82
N TYR A 723 -6.92 52.87 21.93
CA TYR A 723 -8.15 53.55 22.28
C TYR A 723 -8.93 52.76 23.32
N ILE A 724 -9.35 53.47 24.36
CA ILE A 724 -10.20 53.00 25.42
C ILE A 724 -11.63 53.08 24.90
N GLU A 725 -12.33 51.95 24.86
CA GLU A 725 -13.72 51.89 24.44
C GLU A 725 -14.58 52.92 25.21
N HIS A 726 -15.44 53.65 24.50
CA HIS A 726 -16.41 54.61 25.07
C HIS A 726 -15.83 55.80 25.85
N ASN A 727 -14.59 56.19 25.56
CA ASN A 727 -13.97 57.33 26.22
C ASN A 727 -13.29 58.29 25.24
N ASP A 728 -14.10 59.10 24.55
CA ASP A 728 -13.62 60.06 23.55
C ASP A 728 -12.57 61.03 24.11
N ALA A 729 -12.71 61.45 25.37
CA ALA A 729 -11.76 62.35 26.01
C ALA A 729 -10.38 61.68 26.19
N ALA A 730 -10.36 60.45 26.72
CA ALA A 730 -9.13 59.68 26.88
C ALA A 730 -8.55 59.23 25.52
N ASN A 731 -9.39 58.90 24.55
CA ASN A 731 -8.96 58.56 23.19
C ASN A 731 -8.34 59.76 22.48
N GLN A 732 -8.90 60.95 22.69
CA GLN A 732 -8.32 62.18 22.21
C GLN A 732 -6.98 62.49 22.89
N GLU A 733 -6.81 62.18 24.18
CA GLU A 733 -5.51 62.27 24.87
C GLU A 733 -4.48 61.28 24.33
N LEU A 734 -4.88 60.04 24.07
CA LEU A 734 -4.04 59.01 23.45
C LEU A 734 -3.62 59.40 22.03
N CYS A 735 -4.55 59.94 21.25
CA CYS A 735 -4.25 60.52 19.95
C CYS A 735 -3.27 61.70 20.09
N ASN A 736 -3.46 62.61 21.04
CA ASN A 736 -2.56 63.75 21.27
C ASN A 736 -1.13 63.31 21.68
N ALA A 737 -1.02 62.21 22.42
CA ALA A 737 0.26 61.68 22.92
C ALA A 737 0.99 60.79 21.90
N ALA A 738 0.33 60.37 20.82
CA ALA A 738 0.90 59.46 19.83
C ALA A 738 2.14 60.07 19.15
N THR A 739 3.20 59.26 19.05
CA THR A 739 4.47 59.68 18.45
C THR A 739 4.51 59.31 16.96
N PRO A 740 4.86 60.25 16.06
CA PRO A 740 5.03 59.96 14.64
C PRO A 740 6.05 58.84 14.36
N LEU A 741 5.64 57.86 13.55
CA LEU A 741 6.50 56.80 13.01
C LEU A 741 7.27 57.25 11.76
N SER A 742 6.91 58.40 11.20
CA SER A 742 7.46 58.94 9.96
C SER A 742 7.57 60.47 10.00
N GLY A 743 8.21 61.03 8.97
CA GLY A 743 8.30 62.48 8.81
C GLY A 743 6.95 63.15 8.62
N ILE A 744 6.81 64.37 9.16
CA ILE A 744 5.59 65.15 9.08
C ILE A 744 5.35 65.63 7.63
N THR A 745 4.16 65.37 7.11
CA THR A 745 3.73 65.78 5.78
C THR A 745 2.76 66.95 5.87
N LYS A 746 3.14 68.11 5.31
CA LYS A 746 2.30 69.31 5.28
C LYS A 746 1.21 69.22 4.20
N VAL A 747 -0.02 69.59 4.57
CA VAL A 747 -1.20 69.70 3.69
C VAL A 747 -1.79 71.10 3.84
N THR A 748 -1.86 71.85 2.75
CA THR A 748 -2.36 73.24 2.74
C THR A 748 -3.74 73.30 2.13
N PHE A 749 -4.71 73.86 2.86
CA PHE A 749 -6.05 74.14 2.36
C PHE A 749 -6.16 75.60 1.92
N THR A 750 -6.76 75.82 0.74
CA THR A 750 -6.98 77.15 0.14
C THR A 750 -8.46 77.40 -0.13
N GLY A 751 -9.28 77.36 0.92
CA GLY A 751 -10.74 77.57 0.83
C GLY A 751 -11.55 76.34 0.40
N ASN A 752 -10.95 75.15 0.40
CA ASN A 752 -11.58 73.89 0.04
C ASN A 752 -11.94 73.09 1.31
N SER A 753 -12.86 72.12 1.19
CA SER A 753 -13.20 71.20 2.28
C SER A 753 -12.45 69.87 2.25
N GLU A 754 -11.75 69.57 1.16
CA GLU A 754 -11.01 68.33 0.94
C GLU A 754 -9.66 68.63 0.27
N GLN A 755 -8.62 67.84 0.58
CA GLN A 755 -7.32 67.89 -0.09
C GLN A 755 -6.75 66.48 -0.29
N ILE A 756 -6.27 66.19 -1.50
CA ILE A 756 -5.60 64.91 -1.83
C ILE A 756 -4.10 65.05 -1.58
N LYS A 757 -3.49 64.01 -1.00
CA LYS A 757 -2.05 63.93 -0.77
C LYS A 757 -1.51 62.56 -1.17
N THR A 758 -0.42 62.57 -1.95
CA THR A 758 0.38 61.37 -2.22
C THR A 758 1.40 61.13 -1.11
N LEU A 759 1.51 59.89 -0.65
CA LEU A 759 2.37 59.43 0.44
C LEU A 759 3.15 58.18 0.00
N ASN A 760 4.30 57.95 0.63
CA ASN A 760 5.12 56.75 0.44
C ASN A 760 5.78 56.38 1.78
N TYR A 761 5.63 55.12 2.21
CA TYR A 761 6.24 54.61 3.43
C TYR A 761 6.97 53.29 3.13
N GLY A 762 8.28 53.24 3.44
CA GLY A 762 9.13 52.08 3.16
C GLY A 762 9.08 50.95 4.19
N SER A 763 8.51 51.21 5.37
CA SER A 763 8.42 50.22 6.46
C SER A 763 7.04 49.56 6.50
N ALA A 764 7.01 48.28 6.86
CA ALA A 764 5.76 47.56 7.12
C ALA A 764 5.23 47.87 8.53
N SER A 765 3.91 47.81 8.69
CA SER A 765 3.22 47.95 9.98
C SER A 765 1.85 47.28 9.91
N ARG A 766 1.43 46.62 10.99
CA ARG A 766 0.16 45.87 11.04
C ARG A 766 -1.07 46.73 11.31
N ASP A 767 -0.89 47.84 12.00
CA ASP A 767 -2.01 48.65 12.47
C ASP A 767 -1.55 50.10 12.71
N VAL A 768 -1.76 50.95 11.71
CA VAL A 768 -1.35 52.37 11.73
C VAL A 768 -2.52 53.27 11.41
N ALA A 769 -2.47 54.48 11.95
CA ALA A 769 -3.46 55.53 11.72
C ALA A 769 -2.76 56.83 11.34
N PHE A 770 -3.53 57.79 10.83
CA PHE A 770 -3.04 59.14 10.62
C PHE A 770 -3.35 60.02 11.82
N GLN A 771 -2.37 60.79 12.28
CA GLN A 771 -2.56 61.91 13.19
C GLN A 771 -2.49 63.21 12.37
N ILE A 772 -3.47 64.09 12.55
CA ILE A 772 -3.56 65.40 11.91
C ILE A 772 -3.38 66.47 12.98
N ALA A 773 -2.28 67.22 12.89
CA ALA A 773 -2.02 68.37 13.74
C ALA A 773 -2.45 69.67 13.04
N TYR A 774 -3.26 70.48 13.70
CA TYR A 774 -3.72 71.78 13.20
C TYR A 774 -3.66 72.84 14.29
N THR A 775 -3.74 74.11 13.91
CA THR A 775 -3.78 75.23 14.84
C THR A 775 -5.22 75.76 14.92
N ASP A 776 -5.75 75.89 16.14
CA ASP A 776 -7.08 76.45 16.36
C ASP A 776 -7.10 77.99 16.29
N ALA A 777 -8.29 78.59 16.43
CA ALA A 777 -8.46 80.05 16.37
C ALA A 777 -7.71 80.82 17.48
N ASN A 778 -7.27 80.14 18.55
CA ASN A 778 -6.50 80.73 19.64
C ASN A 778 -4.99 80.52 19.47
N ASN A 779 -4.55 80.08 18.28
CA ASN A 779 -3.15 79.78 17.97
C ASN A 779 -2.57 78.61 18.78
N VAL A 780 -3.42 77.69 19.26
CA VAL A 780 -3.01 76.48 20.00
C VAL A 780 -2.99 75.29 19.05
N ARG A 781 -1.91 74.50 19.09
CA ARG A 781 -1.83 73.25 18.31
C ARG A 781 -2.73 72.18 18.94
N LYS A 782 -3.55 71.55 18.09
CA LYS A 782 -4.46 70.44 18.41
C LYS A 782 -4.16 69.25 17.51
N TYR A 783 -4.54 68.06 17.93
CA TYR A 783 -4.43 66.83 17.15
C TYR A 783 -5.78 66.17 17.02
N VAL A 784 -6.03 65.52 15.89
CA VAL A 784 -7.11 64.55 15.69
C VAL A 784 -6.53 63.37 14.95
N CYS A 785 -7.14 62.20 15.07
CA CYS A 785 -6.66 60.99 14.41
C CYS A 785 -7.69 60.53 13.37
N SER A 786 -7.24 59.80 12.35
CA SER A 786 -8.15 59.16 11.39
C SER A 786 -9.08 58.22 12.13
N GLN A 787 -10.33 58.16 11.66
CA GLN A 787 -11.34 57.26 12.21
C GLN A 787 -11.03 55.80 11.91
N ASP A 788 -10.36 55.55 10.78
CA ASP A 788 -9.94 54.21 10.40
C ASP A 788 -8.42 54.02 10.57
N SER A 789 -8.03 52.77 10.75
CA SER A 789 -6.65 52.31 10.83
C SER A 789 -6.41 51.29 9.73
N PHE A 790 -5.18 51.25 9.19
CA PHE A 790 -4.85 50.40 8.05
C PHE A 790 -3.49 49.72 8.23
N SER A 791 -3.24 48.72 7.39
CA SER A 791 -1.99 47.96 7.36
C SER A 791 -1.07 48.44 6.23
N ILE A 792 0.24 48.41 6.46
CA ILE A 792 1.27 48.53 5.42
C ILE A 792 2.02 47.20 5.36
N ARG A 793 1.93 46.48 4.25
CA ARG A 793 2.55 45.16 4.08
C ARG A 793 3.70 45.17 3.07
N PRO A 794 4.65 44.23 3.16
CA PRO A 794 5.57 43.92 2.07
C PRO A 794 4.83 43.59 0.76
N ALA A 795 5.48 43.83 -0.37
CA ALA A 795 4.92 43.52 -1.69
C ALA A 795 4.84 42.01 -1.93
N THR A 796 5.97 41.30 -1.70
CA THR A 796 6.10 39.84 -1.89
C THR A 796 7.35 39.30 -1.17
N TYR A 797 7.68 38.02 -1.39
CA TYR A 797 8.92 37.40 -0.93
C TYR A 797 9.89 37.10 -2.10
N THR A 798 11.18 37.04 -1.78
CA THR A 798 12.24 36.49 -2.64
C THR A 798 13.03 35.43 -1.90
N TYR A 799 13.54 34.43 -2.61
CA TYR A 799 14.30 33.31 -2.05
C TYR A 799 15.73 33.34 -2.57
N ALA A 800 16.67 32.86 -1.77
CA ALA A 800 18.04 32.56 -2.18
C ALA A 800 18.52 31.31 -1.43
N MET A 801 19.16 30.39 -2.16
CA MET A 801 19.81 29.20 -1.59
C MET A 801 21.32 29.45 -1.53
N THR A 802 21.99 28.93 -0.51
CA THR A 802 23.46 28.97 -0.41
C THR A 802 24.00 27.60 0.00
N PRO A 803 24.92 27.00 -0.78
CA PRO A 803 25.44 27.47 -2.08
C PRO A 803 24.34 27.58 -3.15
N ASP A 804 24.56 28.48 -4.11
CA ASP A 804 23.65 28.70 -5.25
C ASP A 804 23.99 27.68 -6.34
N GLU A 805 23.30 26.54 -6.29
CA GLU A 805 23.50 25.39 -7.17
C GLU A 805 22.17 25.01 -7.82
N GLU A 806 22.18 24.73 -9.12
CA GLU A 806 21.02 24.25 -9.85
C GLU A 806 21.44 23.15 -10.85
N PRO A 807 20.91 21.92 -10.74
CA PRO A 807 20.01 21.46 -9.67
C PRO A 807 20.72 21.33 -8.32
N LEU A 808 19.97 21.44 -7.23
CA LEU A 808 20.44 21.11 -5.88
C LEU A 808 20.64 19.59 -5.73
N ILE A 809 21.50 19.17 -4.82
CA ILE A 809 21.71 17.76 -4.47
C ILE A 809 20.82 17.35 -3.29
N GLY A 810 20.06 16.26 -3.47
CA GLY A 810 19.23 15.66 -2.42
C GLY A 810 20.06 15.16 -1.23
N GLY A 811 19.60 15.43 -0.01
CA GLY A 811 20.28 15.10 1.25
C GLY A 811 21.43 16.04 1.64
N ALA A 812 21.82 16.99 0.78
CA ALA A 812 22.82 17.99 1.11
C ALA A 812 22.21 19.11 1.96
N ASN A 813 23.07 19.80 2.72
CA ASN A 813 22.66 20.89 3.61
C ASN A 813 22.83 22.26 2.95
N TYR A 814 21.77 23.06 2.95
CA TYR A 814 21.75 24.40 2.38
C TYR A 814 21.30 25.43 3.40
N THR A 815 21.66 26.70 3.15
CA THR A 815 21.07 27.85 3.82
C THR A 815 19.99 28.48 2.93
N LEU A 816 18.73 28.40 3.36
CA LEU A 816 17.61 29.06 2.70
C LEU A 816 17.41 30.46 3.30
N THR A 817 17.57 31.50 2.48
CA THR A 817 17.28 32.89 2.85
C THR A 817 16.01 33.36 2.18
N VAL A 818 15.02 33.79 2.96
CA VAL A 818 13.77 34.39 2.47
C VAL A 818 13.73 35.87 2.87
N LYS A 819 13.45 36.75 1.91
CA LYS A 819 13.33 38.20 2.14
C LYS A 819 11.93 38.68 1.79
N ALA A 820 11.25 39.34 2.72
CA ALA A 820 10.04 40.11 2.48
C ALA A 820 10.43 41.48 1.92
N ILE A 821 10.06 41.76 0.67
CA ILE A 821 10.56 42.92 -0.07
C ILE A 821 9.51 44.01 -0.28
N THR A 822 10.00 45.25 -0.33
CA THR A 822 9.26 46.43 -0.75
C THR A 822 8.99 46.40 -2.26
N SER A 823 8.15 47.31 -2.77
CA SER A 823 7.96 47.50 -4.22
C SER A 823 9.25 47.87 -4.98
N ALA A 824 10.28 48.35 -4.27
CA ALA A 824 11.61 48.66 -4.80
C ALA A 824 12.63 47.51 -4.65
N ASN A 825 12.18 46.28 -4.32
CA ASN A 825 13.01 45.08 -4.13
C ASN A 825 14.03 45.14 -2.98
N ALA A 826 13.88 46.08 -2.03
CA ALA A 826 14.68 46.12 -0.81
C ALA A 826 13.98 45.35 0.34
N PRO A 827 14.70 44.71 1.28
CA PRO A 827 14.10 44.14 2.49
C PRO A 827 13.24 45.16 3.24
N THR A 828 12.06 44.73 3.67
CA THR A 828 11.06 45.62 4.27
C THR A 828 11.33 45.80 5.76
N SER A 829 11.79 46.99 6.16
CA SER A 829 11.98 47.34 7.57
C SER A 829 10.66 47.27 8.36
N GLY A 830 10.72 46.86 9.63
CA GLY A 830 9.54 46.69 10.48
C GLY A 830 8.66 45.47 10.17
N TYR A 831 9.02 44.65 9.17
CA TYR A 831 8.43 43.33 9.00
C TYR A 831 9.14 42.32 9.93
N ASP A 832 8.71 42.33 11.20
CA ASP A 832 9.14 41.42 12.25
C ASP A 832 8.00 40.44 12.55
N GLN A 833 8.11 39.20 12.05
CA GLN A 833 7.03 38.19 12.13
C GLN A 833 7.57 36.77 12.17
N VAL A 834 6.83 35.88 12.85
CA VAL A 834 7.02 34.43 12.71
C VAL A 834 5.96 33.87 11.79
N VAL A 835 6.37 33.35 10.63
CA VAL A 835 5.48 32.60 9.73
C VAL A 835 5.49 31.14 10.19
N ALA A 836 4.41 30.74 10.86
CA ALA A 836 4.20 29.38 11.36
C ALA A 836 3.81 28.42 10.23
N THR A 837 3.81 27.12 10.54
CA THR A 837 3.95 26.08 9.52
C THR A 837 2.65 25.38 9.17
N ASN A 838 1.61 25.47 10.03
CA ASN A 838 0.34 24.75 9.87
C ASN A 838 -0.91 25.57 10.27
N SER A 839 -0.96 26.88 9.98
CA SER A 839 -2.19 27.68 10.19
C SER A 839 -2.81 28.10 8.86
N GLY A 840 -4.12 28.32 8.82
CA GLY A 840 -4.79 28.82 7.60
C GLY A 840 -4.19 30.13 7.08
N ASN A 841 -3.72 30.99 7.99
CA ASN A 841 -3.27 32.36 7.69
C ASN A 841 -1.75 32.54 7.61
N LEU A 842 -0.95 31.72 8.30
CA LEU A 842 0.51 31.71 8.22
C LEU A 842 0.95 30.31 7.80
N LYS A 843 1.61 30.20 6.63
CA LYS A 843 2.11 28.93 6.10
C LYS A 843 3.55 29.06 5.64
N ALA A 844 4.37 28.12 6.09
CA ALA A 844 5.70 27.84 5.56
C ALA A 844 5.78 26.32 5.32
N ILE A 845 5.61 25.90 4.07
CA ILE A 845 5.50 24.48 3.69
C ILE A 845 6.39 24.17 2.49
N LEU A 846 6.77 22.90 2.39
CA LEU A 846 7.47 22.30 1.27
C LEU A 846 6.60 21.18 0.70
N ASP A 847 6.22 21.33 -0.57
CA ASP A 847 5.35 20.38 -1.27
C ASP A 847 6.08 19.74 -2.46
N LEU A 848 6.07 18.41 -2.56
CA LEU A 848 6.61 17.70 -3.73
C LEU A 848 5.68 17.85 -4.94
N ILE A 849 6.22 18.26 -6.10
CA ILE A 849 5.46 18.36 -7.35
C ILE A 849 5.44 17.00 -8.03
N ILE A 850 4.36 16.26 -7.87
CA ILE A 850 4.23 14.91 -8.44
C ILE A 850 3.87 15.00 -9.94
N PRO A 851 4.68 14.42 -10.85
CA PRO A 851 4.33 14.34 -12.27
C PRO A 851 3.04 13.54 -12.49
N GLU A 852 2.28 13.85 -13.56
CA GLU A 852 0.93 13.32 -13.81
C GLU A 852 0.84 11.78 -13.84
N GLU A 853 1.91 11.09 -14.25
CA GLU A 853 1.97 9.62 -14.31
C GLU A 853 2.73 8.96 -13.16
N CYS A 854 3.17 9.75 -12.17
CA CYS A 854 3.94 9.29 -11.03
C CYS A 854 3.03 8.75 -9.92
N THR A 855 3.44 7.67 -9.26
CA THR A 855 2.68 7.02 -8.18
C THR A 855 3.23 7.31 -6.78
N LEU A 856 4.07 8.35 -6.63
CA LEU A 856 4.57 8.75 -5.32
C LEU A 856 3.42 9.34 -4.47
N PRO A 857 3.44 9.16 -3.13
CA PRO A 857 2.47 9.79 -2.25
C PRO A 857 2.66 11.31 -2.24
N GLU A 858 1.57 12.06 -2.06
CA GLU A 858 1.66 13.50 -1.78
C GLU A 858 2.50 13.75 -0.51
N GLU A 859 3.50 14.61 -0.64
CA GLU A 859 4.34 15.06 0.46
C GLU A 859 4.03 16.53 0.74
N ASN A 860 3.44 16.81 1.89
CA ASN A 860 3.21 18.17 2.40
C ASN A 860 3.95 18.32 3.73
N THR A 861 5.20 18.76 3.66
CA THR A 861 6.09 18.82 4.82
C THR A 861 6.11 20.25 5.36
N PRO A 862 5.58 20.50 6.57
CA PRO A 862 5.72 21.80 7.20
C PRO A 862 7.20 22.08 7.44
N LEU A 863 7.64 23.29 7.08
CA LEU A 863 9.00 23.74 7.42
C LEU A 863 9.09 23.99 8.93
N THR A 864 10.24 24.43 9.42
CA THR A 864 10.30 25.05 10.75
C THR A 864 9.77 26.50 10.64
N PRO A 865 9.17 27.06 11.72
CA PRO A 865 8.69 28.43 11.68
C PRO A 865 9.77 29.42 11.28
N MET A 866 9.51 30.23 10.26
CA MET A 866 10.46 31.23 9.78
C MET A 866 10.29 32.53 10.56
N THR A 867 11.34 32.94 11.29
CA THR A 867 11.38 34.23 11.98
C THR A 867 12.01 35.28 11.07
N PHE A 868 11.20 36.26 10.66
CA PHE A 868 11.65 37.44 9.94
C PHE A 868 12.05 38.54 10.92
N ASN A 869 13.23 39.12 10.69
CA ASN A 869 13.70 40.33 11.36
C ASN A 869 14.00 41.38 10.29
N ASN A 870 13.32 42.51 10.33
CA ASN A 870 13.37 43.56 9.30
C ASN A 870 13.26 42.99 7.87
N GLY A 871 12.32 42.06 7.67
CA GLY A 871 12.07 41.48 6.36
C GLY A 871 13.05 40.39 5.93
N ILE A 872 13.95 39.89 6.79
CA ILE A 872 14.90 38.81 6.43
C ILE A 872 14.74 37.62 7.38
N SER A 873 14.65 36.42 6.83
CA SER A 873 14.72 35.15 7.55
C SER A 873 15.75 34.22 6.90
N THR A 874 16.56 33.55 7.72
CA THR A 874 17.60 32.60 7.28
C THR A 874 17.41 31.26 7.98
N PHE A 875 17.51 30.18 7.21
CA PHE A 875 17.39 28.82 7.70
C PHE A 875 18.63 28.01 7.29
N ASP A 876 19.58 27.85 8.20
CA ASP A 876 20.94 27.35 7.92
C ASP A 876 21.02 25.82 7.72
N ASN A 877 19.95 25.08 8.05
CA ASN A 877 19.90 23.62 7.97
C ASN A 877 18.78 23.11 7.05
N PHE A 878 18.70 23.66 5.85
CA PHE A 878 17.72 23.23 4.85
C PHE A 878 18.18 21.95 4.15
N ILE A 879 17.51 20.84 4.47
CA ILE A 879 17.80 19.52 3.88
C ILE A 879 16.50 18.96 3.29
N TYR A 880 16.51 18.64 2.01
CA TYR A 880 15.48 17.80 1.39
C TYR A 880 16.04 16.39 1.19
N ASN A 881 15.52 15.41 1.94
CA ASN A 881 16.07 14.04 2.00
C ASN A 881 15.61 13.16 0.83
N ASN A 882 15.43 13.74 -0.35
CA ASN A 882 15.11 12.99 -1.57
C ASN A 882 15.44 13.80 -2.83
N VAL A 883 14.97 13.33 -3.98
CA VAL A 883 15.04 14.04 -5.27
C VAL A 883 13.65 14.45 -5.72
N GLY A 884 13.58 15.47 -6.57
CA GLY A 884 12.34 15.96 -7.15
C GLY A 884 12.22 17.48 -7.15
N ASP A 885 11.16 17.95 -7.79
CA ASP A 885 10.81 19.37 -7.83
C ASP A 885 9.93 19.70 -6.62
N VAL A 886 10.40 20.59 -5.75
CA VAL A 886 9.71 20.95 -4.51
C VAL A 886 9.31 22.41 -4.51
N ASN A 887 8.04 22.68 -4.18
CA ASN A 887 7.51 24.02 -3.98
C ASN A 887 7.68 24.44 -2.53
N VAL A 888 8.52 25.44 -2.29
CA VAL A 888 8.56 26.15 -1.01
C VAL A 888 7.57 27.31 -1.06
N THR A 889 6.52 27.21 -0.24
CA THR A 889 5.46 28.21 -0.14
C THR A 889 5.57 28.98 1.17
N ILE A 890 5.72 30.30 1.08
CA ILE A 890 5.59 31.21 2.23
C ILE A 890 4.33 32.06 2.03
N LEU A 891 3.41 32.01 2.99
CA LEU A 891 2.16 32.78 3.03
C LEU A 891 2.03 33.47 4.38
N ASP A 892 1.77 34.76 4.33
CA ASP A 892 1.30 35.56 5.44
C ASP A 892 0.01 36.30 5.03
N ASN A 893 -1.11 35.80 5.55
CA ASN A 893 -2.44 36.40 5.51
C ASN A 893 -2.82 37.02 6.86
N ASP A 894 -1.96 36.97 7.87
CA ASP A 894 -2.25 37.51 9.20
C ASP A 894 -1.81 38.97 9.34
N TRP A 895 -0.80 39.39 8.57
CA TRP A 895 -0.26 40.75 8.62
C TRP A 895 -1.32 41.84 8.41
N THR A 896 -2.33 41.58 7.58
CA THR A 896 -3.44 42.52 7.29
C THR A 896 -4.77 42.08 7.89
N ALA A 897 -4.75 41.30 8.97
CA ALA A 897 -5.95 40.73 9.58
C ALA A 897 -6.98 41.80 10.00
N ASN A 898 -6.54 43.00 10.37
CA ASN A 898 -7.42 44.11 10.73
C ASN A 898 -8.20 44.61 9.50
N ASP A 899 -7.51 44.93 8.42
CA ASP A 899 -8.09 45.41 7.17
C ASP A 899 -8.98 44.35 6.51
N GLN A 900 -8.70 43.06 6.70
CA GLN A 900 -9.56 41.97 6.23
C GLN A 900 -10.94 41.97 6.90
N LYS A 901 -11.03 42.29 8.20
CA LYS A 901 -12.30 42.37 8.93
C LYS A 901 -13.16 43.52 8.44
N SER A 902 -12.52 44.64 8.11
CA SER A 902 -13.17 45.86 7.61
C SER A 902 -13.43 45.83 6.09
N GLY A 903 -12.85 44.87 5.37
CA GLY A 903 -12.99 44.75 3.92
C GLY A 903 -12.11 45.75 3.14
N ASP A 904 -11.04 46.24 3.75
CA ASP A 904 -10.16 47.31 3.25
C ASP A 904 -9.00 46.81 2.38
N CYS A 905 -8.98 45.51 2.10
CA CYS A 905 -8.12 44.87 1.11
C CYS A 905 -8.86 43.74 0.38
N LEU A 906 -8.31 43.26 -0.73
CA LEU A 906 -8.87 42.16 -1.51
C LEU A 906 -8.51 40.82 -0.86
N ILE A 907 -9.49 40.24 -0.16
CA ILE A 907 -9.34 38.94 0.54
C ILE A 907 -8.94 37.86 -0.47
N GLY A 908 -7.92 37.07 -0.13
CA GLY A 908 -7.41 35.99 -0.97
C GLY A 908 -6.52 36.43 -2.14
N SER A 909 -6.30 37.73 -2.34
CA SER A 909 -5.43 38.25 -3.39
C SER A 909 -4.04 38.59 -2.87
N THR A 910 -3.03 38.35 -3.70
CA THR A 910 -1.62 38.71 -3.45
C THR A 910 -1.19 39.97 -4.20
N SER A 911 -2.08 40.54 -5.03
CA SER A 911 -1.76 41.67 -5.90
C SER A 911 -1.24 42.87 -5.12
N SER A 912 -0.09 43.40 -5.52
CA SER A 912 0.40 44.71 -5.06
C SER A 912 -0.12 45.86 -5.93
N THR A 913 -0.82 45.55 -7.03
CA THR A 913 -1.46 46.54 -7.90
C THR A 913 -2.86 46.83 -7.37
N PRO A 914 -3.20 48.11 -7.09
CA PRO A 914 -4.55 48.48 -6.68
C PRO A 914 -5.59 48.16 -7.77
N ASN A 915 -6.78 47.71 -7.38
CA ASN A 915 -7.91 47.54 -8.29
C ASN A 915 -8.57 48.90 -8.62
N ALA A 916 -9.72 48.86 -9.32
CA ALA A 916 -10.49 50.07 -9.66
C ALA A 916 -10.96 50.86 -8.42
N ASP A 917 -11.14 50.20 -7.27
CA ASP A 917 -11.49 50.84 -6.00
C ASP A 917 -10.26 51.29 -5.21
N GLY A 918 -9.04 51.08 -5.71
CA GLY A 918 -7.81 51.42 -5.02
C GLY A 918 -7.37 50.43 -3.93
N LYS A 919 -7.98 49.24 -3.85
CA LYS A 919 -7.63 48.18 -2.90
C LYS A 919 -6.53 47.26 -3.45
N VAL A 920 -5.55 46.92 -2.64
CA VAL A 920 -4.55 45.89 -2.92
C VAL A 920 -4.93 44.55 -2.28
N GLY A 921 -4.24 43.47 -2.64
CA GLY A 921 -4.43 42.16 -2.04
C GLY A 921 -4.04 42.12 -0.56
N CYS A 922 -4.75 41.33 0.24
CA CYS A 922 -4.44 41.13 1.67
C CYS A 922 -3.22 40.23 1.91
N GLN A 923 -2.92 39.31 0.99
CA GLN A 923 -1.93 38.26 1.21
C GLN A 923 -0.52 38.64 0.78
N ILE A 924 0.47 38.30 1.61
CA ILE A 924 1.86 38.23 1.22
C ILE A 924 2.15 36.76 0.93
N LYS A 925 2.21 36.35 -0.34
CA LYS A 925 2.48 34.96 -0.72
C LYS A 925 3.50 34.90 -1.84
N LYS A 926 4.40 33.92 -1.75
CA LYS A 926 5.22 33.48 -2.87
C LYS A 926 5.40 31.97 -2.81
N VAL A 927 5.46 31.36 -3.98
CA VAL A 927 5.84 29.96 -4.17
C VAL A 927 7.11 29.97 -5.01
N GLN A 928 8.12 29.25 -4.58
CA GLN A 928 9.37 29.05 -5.31
C GLN A 928 9.63 27.56 -5.47
N THR A 929 9.84 27.13 -6.70
CA THR A 929 10.23 25.75 -7.01
C THR A 929 11.75 25.61 -6.93
N PHE A 930 12.22 24.53 -6.32
CA PHE A 930 13.61 24.09 -6.31
C PHE A 930 13.70 22.66 -6.82
N THR A 931 14.73 22.35 -7.62
CA THR A 931 14.91 21.00 -8.18
C THR A 931 16.04 20.28 -7.47
N PHE A 932 15.74 19.12 -6.89
CA PHE A 932 16.73 18.25 -6.25
C PHE A 932 17.05 17.04 -7.12
N SER A 933 18.34 16.82 -7.38
CA SER A 933 18.90 15.72 -8.16
C SER A 933 19.68 14.74 -7.28
N PRO A 934 19.87 13.48 -7.72
CA PRO A 934 20.80 12.57 -7.07
C PRO A 934 22.22 13.13 -7.15
N LYS A 935 23.05 12.81 -6.16
CA LYS A 935 24.46 13.20 -6.20
C LYS A 935 25.23 12.49 -7.32
N LYS A 936 25.00 11.18 -7.42
CA LYS A 936 25.67 10.31 -8.39
C LYS A 936 24.97 8.95 -8.47
N PHE A 937 25.41 8.13 -9.43
CA PHE A 937 25.02 6.73 -9.53
C PHE A 937 26.13 5.79 -9.03
N MET A 938 25.75 4.85 -8.17
CA MET A 938 26.60 3.74 -7.71
C MET A 938 26.25 2.48 -8.49
N ASN A 939 27.26 1.77 -9.01
CA ASN A 939 27.06 0.61 -9.87
C ASN A 939 27.64 -0.68 -9.27
N THR A 940 26.97 -1.80 -9.51
CA THR A 940 27.52 -3.14 -9.32
C THR A 940 27.38 -3.94 -10.60
N LEU A 941 28.32 -4.85 -10.86
CA LEU A 941 28.36 -5.68 -12.05
C LEU A 941 28.45 -7.16 -11.67
N GLU A 942 27.58 -7.98 -12.25
CA GLU A 942 27.59 -9.44 -12.13
C GLU A 942 27.76 -10.08 -13.51
N LEU A 943 28.44 -11.23 -13.57
CA LEU A 943 28.64 -12.00 -14.79
C LEU A 943 27.93 -13.35 -14.69
N LYS A 944 27.13 -13.69 -15.70
CA LYS A 944 26.48 -15.00 -15.78
C LYS A 944 26.73 -15.68 -17.12
N ASN A 945 26.93 -17.00 -17.08
CA ASN A 945 26.98 -17.79 -18.31
C ASN A 945 25.61 -17.81 -18.99
N PHE A 946 25.56 -18.36 -20.20
CA PHE A 946 24.33 -18.60 -20.93
C PHE A 946 23.32 -19.37 -20.06
N ASN A 947 22.05 -18.92 -20.06
CA ASN A 947 20.97 -19.44 -19.23
C ASN A 947 21.28 -19.59 -17.73
N ASP A 948 22.18 -18.75 -17.20
CA ASP A 948 22.65 -18.79 -15.81
C ASP A 948 23.29 -20.16 -15.45
N GLY A 949 23.74 -20.90 -16.47
CA GLY A 949 24.30 -22.24 -16.35
C GLY A 949 25.80 -22.29 -16.07
N ASN A 950 26.40 -23.44 -16.37
CA ASN A 950 27.80 -23.71 -16.04
C ASN A 950 28.81 -23.20 -17.07
N PHE A 951 28.38 -22.93 -18.30
CA PHE A 951 29.26 -22.58 -19.41
C PHE A 951 28.53 -21.77 -20.49
N THR A 952 29.30 -21.12 -21.36
CA THR A 952 28.80 -20.48 -22.58
C THR A 952 29.60 -21.02 -23.77
N TYR A 953 28.94 -21.42 -24.87
CA TYR A 953 29.67 -21.71 -26.10
C TYR A 953 30.11 -20.42 -26.80
N LEU A 954 31.29 -20.43 -27.40
CA LEU A 954 31.69 -19.36 -28.32
C LEU A 954 30.65 -19.25 -29.44
N SER A 955 30.26 -18.03 -29.79
CA SER A 955 29.19 -17.78 -30.75
C SER A 955 29.32 -16.40 -31.38
N ASN A 956 28.93 -16.31 -32.66
CA ASN A 956 28.68 -15.03 -33.34
C ASN A 956 27.20 -14.63 -33.27
N ASP A 957 26.35 -15.50 -32.72
CA ASP A 957 24.89 -15.38 -32.61
C ASP A 957 24.51 -15.02 -31.18
N GLU A 958 23.62 -14.04 -31.01
CA GLU A 958 23.17 -13.51 -29.72
C GLU A 958 22.46 -14.57 -28.86
N ASN A 959 21.80 -15.55 -29.49
CA ASN A 959 21.05 -16.62 -28.82
C ASN A 959 21.95 -17.58 -28.03
N MET A 960 23.26 -17.42 -28.11
CA MET A 960 24.24 -18.07 -27.25
C MET A 960 25.19 -16.98 -26.76
N SER A 961 24.83 -16.33 -25.66
CA SER A 961 25.61 -15.24 -25.07
C SER A 961 25.70 -15.34 -23.55
N ALA A 962 26.82 -14.87 -23.00
CA ALA A 962 26.93 -14.57 -21.58
C ALA A 962 26.24 -13.23 -21.26
N LYS A 963 25.93 -13.00 -19.98
CA LYS A 963 25.23 -11.81 -19.48
C LYS A 963 26.16 -10.99 -18.60
N LEU A 964 26.18 -9.69 -18.85
CA LEU A 964 26.60 -8.64 -17.92
C LEU A 964 25.33 -8.08 -17.27
N LEU A 965 25.18 -8.25 -15.96
CA LEU A 965 24.04 -7.72 -15.21
C LEU A 965 24.49 -6.51 -14.39
N PHE A 966 23.79 -5.40 -14.55
CA PHE A 966 24.08 -4.14 -13.86
C PHE A 966 23.01 -3.87 -12.82
N THR A 967 23.46 -3.45 -11.65
CA THR A 967 22.58 -2.77 -10.69
C THR A 967 23.09 -1.35 -10.51
N THR A 968 22.22 -0.39 -10.76
CA THR A 968 22.50 1.04 -10.63
C THR A 968 21.62 1.64 -9.54
N THR A 969 22.23 2.31 -8.58
CA THR A 969 21.53 3.02 -7.50
C THR A 969 21.83 4.51 -7.56
N ALA A 970 20.79 5.33 -7.70
CA ALA A 970 20.87 6.77 -7.52
C ALA A 970 21.00 7.08 -6.02
N VAL A 971 22.08 7.74 -5.61
CA VAL A 971 22.36 8.02 -4.19
C VAL A 971 22.28 9.50 -3.86
N LEU A 972 21.89 9.80 -2.63
CA LEU A 972 21.87 11.14 -2.05
C LEU A 972 23.29 11.59 -1.61
N ASP A 973 23.38 12.74 -0.95
CA ASP A 973 24.66 13.37 -0.61
C ASP A 973 25.63 12.49 0.21
N ASP A 974 25.08 11.62 1.06
CA ASP A 974 25.83 10.69 1.90
C ASP A 974 26.51 9.54 1.12
N ASN A 975 26.19 9.38 -0.17
CA ASN A 975 26.60 8.27 -1.04
C ASN A 975 26.15 6.87 -0.59
N LEU A 976 25.17 6.79 0.31
CA LEU A 976 24.68 5.54 0.90
C LEU A 976 23.18 5.40 0.72
N THR A 977 22.43 6.47 0.98
CA THR A 977 20.97 6.47 0.94
C THR A 977 20.50 6.56 -0.51
N ALA A 978 19.64 5.62 -0.91
CA ALA A 978 19.03 5.64 -2.22
C ALA A 978 18.00 6.77 -2.35
N ALA A 979 18.03 7.48 -3.48
CA ALA A 979 17.06 8.51 -3.83
C ALA A 979 15.73 7.85 -4.23
N THR A 980 14.84 7.57 -3.28
CA THR A 980 13.64 6.75 -3.55
C THR A 980 12.68 7.38 -4.56
N ASN A 981 12.63 8.72 -4.64
CA ASN A 981 11.80 9.42 -5.63
C ASN A 981 12.36 9.32 -7.06
N TYR A 982 13.60 8.87 -7.24
CA TYR A 982 14.18 8.49 -8.54
C TYR A 982 13.58 7.15 -8.99
N THR A 983 12.30 7.19 -9.33
CA THR A 983 11.46 6.07 -9.75
C THR A 983 10.87 6.37 -11.13
N LYS A 984 10.59 5.33 -11.93
CA LYS A 984 9.98 5.43 -13.26
C LYS A 984 8.78 6.37 -13.29
N LYS A 985 8.62 7.15 -14.37
CA LYS A 985 7.54 8.14 -14.56
C LYS A 985 7.48 9.27 -13.52
N CYS A 986 8.40 9.27 -12.54
CA CYS A 986 8.57 10.32 -11.55
C CYS A 986 9.79 11.16 -11.94
N TYR A 987 10.90 11.02 -11.20
CA TYR A 987 12.12 11.80 -11.43
C TYR A 987 13.27 10.98 -12.02
N ALA A 988 13.08 9.68 -12.24
CA ALA A 988 14.08 8.88 -12.94
C ALA A 988 14.32 9.42 -14.35
N LYS A 989 15.55 9.25 -14.85
CA LYS A 989 15.96 9.62 -16.20
C LYS A 989 16.64 8.44 -16.86
N ASP A 990 16.67 8.47 -18.19
CA ASP A 990 17.47 7.53 -18.96
C ASP A 990 18.96 7.71 -18.65
N ILE A 991 19.66 6.60 -18.45
CA ILE A 991 21.08 6.58 -18.11
C ILE A 991 21.85 5.91 -19.23
N THR A 992 22.92 6.58 -19.69
CA THR A 992 23.84 6.03 -20.69
C THR A 992 25.06 5.43 -20.01
N TYR A 993 25.36 4.18 -20.35
CA TYR A 993 26.50 3.41 -19.88
C TYR A 993 27.46 3.17 -21.03
N THR A 994 28.76 3.30 -20.78
CA THR A 994 29.80 2.80 -21.69
C THR A 994 30.67 1.80 -20.96
N VAL A 995 30.71 0.57 -21.49
CA VAL A 995 31.41 -0.57 -20.91
C VAL A 995 32.56 -0.96 -21.82
N GLU A 996 33.71 -1.26 -21.22
CA GLU A 996 34.93 -1.63 -21.93
C GLU A 996 35.53 -2.90 -21.32
N LEU A 997 35.93 -3.86 -22.16
CA LEU A 997 36.72 -5.01 -21.73
C LEU A 997 38.21 -4.64 -21.71
N ASN A 998 38.79 -4.53 -20.52
CA ASN A 998 40.21 -4.27 -20.28
C ASN A 998 40.99 -5.54 -19.93
N ALA A 999 40.70 -6.66 -20.60
CA ALA A 999 41.43 -7.91 -20.41
C ALA A 999 42.93 -7.74 -20.73
N THR A 1000 43.79 -8.44 -19.98
CA THR A 1000 45.26 -8.38 -20.12
C THR A 1000 45.78 -8.88 -21.46
N THR A 1001 44.97 -9.64 -22.22
CA THR A 1001 45.32 -10.19 -23.53
C THR A 1001 44.63 -9.41 -24.65
N GLN A 1002 45.42 -8.80 -25.55
CA GLN A 1002 44.93 -8.08 -26.73
C GLN A 1002 44.02 -8.94 -27.63
N ASP A 1003 44.31 -10.25 -27.73
CA ASP A 1003 43.52 -11.19 -28.53
C ASP A 1003 42.03 -11.19 -28.13
N LYS A 1004 41.74 -11.31 -26.83
CA LYS A 1004 40.37 -11.30 -26.31
C LYS A 1004 39.67 -9.97 -26.60
N ARG A 1005 40.37 -8.83 -26.45
CA ARG A 1005 39.82 -7.50 -26.74
C ARG A 1005 39.38 -7.34 -28.18
N ASN A 1006 40.18 -7.82 -29.13
CA ASN A 1006 39.86 -7.69 -30.55
C ASN A 1006 38.72 -8.61 -31.01
N ARG A 1007 38.31 -9.57 -30.16
CA ARG A 1007 37.37 -10.64 -30.51
C ARG A 1007 36.02 -10.52 -29.82
N ILE A 1008 35.90 -9.73 -28.74
CA ILE A 1008 34.63 -9.55 -28.03
C ILE A 1008 33.56 -9.01 -28.97
N ARG A 1009 32.33 -9.45 -28.76
CA ARG A 1009 31.12 -8.98 -29.42
C ARG A 1009 30.09 -8.71 -28.32
N TYR A 1010 29.52 -7.52 -28.34
CA TYR A 1010 28.37 -7.17 -27.52
C TYR A 1010 27.11 -7.31 -28.36
N PHE A 1011 26.00 -7.68 -27.73
CA PHE A 1011 24.69 -7.80 -28.36
C PHE A 1011 23.67 -6.98 -27.57
N GLU A 1012 22.67 -6.46 -28.29
CA GLU A 1012 21.54 -5.72 -27.73
C GLU A 1012 20.69 -6.61 -26.82
N ASP A 1013 19.94 -5.98 -25.93
CA ASP A 1013 18.79 -6.62 -25.30
C ASP A 1013 17.51 -5.92 -25.76
N GLU A 1014 16.36 -6.61 -25.60
CA GLU A 1014 15.04 -6.07 -25.99
C GLU A 1014 14.61 -4.80 -25.21
N SER A 1015 15.43 -4.29 -24.28
CA SER A 1015 15.17 -3.15 -23.41
C SER A 1015 16.14 -1.96 -23.59
N THR A 1016 17.12 -2.07 -24.49
CA THR A 1016 18.07 -0.99 -24.82
C THR A 1016 17.49 -0.03 -25.86
N SER A 1017 17.51 1.28 -25.60
CA SER A 1017 16.96 2.30 -26.51
C SER A 1017 17.96 2.75 -27.60
N ASN A 1018 19.25 2.60 -27.33
CA ASN A 1018 20.35 2.81 -28.28
C ASN A 1018 21.50 1.86 -27.91
N PHE A 1019 22.18 1.32 -28.92
CA PHE A 1019 23.35 0.47 -28.73
C PHE A 1019 24.40 0.75 -29.80
N GLU A 1020 25.61 1.06 -29.36
CA GLU A 1020 26.76 1.23 -30.23
C GLU A 1020 27.87 0.27 -29.82
N ASN A 1021 28.26 -0.62 -30.74
CA ASN A 1021 29.35 -1.55 -30.52
C ASN A 1021 30.60 -1.15 -31.33
N ASN A 1022 31.72 -0.97 -30.63
CA ASN A 1022 33.03 -0.76 -31.23
C ASN A 1022 33.99 -1.88 -30.85
N ASN A 1023 33.93 -2.97 -31.63
CA ASN A 1023 34.78 -4.15 -31.46
C ASN A 1023 36.29 -3.85 -31.65
N THR A 1024 36.67 -2.72 -32.26
CA THR A 1024 38.08 -2.34 -32.46
C THR A 1024 38.76 -1.95 -31.16
N VAL A 1025 38.00 -1.37 -30.23
CA VAL A 1025 38.48 -0.94 -28.90
C VAL A 1025 37.82 -1.70 -27.76
N ALA A 1026 37.09 -2.79 -28.06
CA ALA A 1026 36.42 -3.65 -27.09
C ALA A 1026 35.42 -2.89 -26.19
N ARG A 1027 34.62 -2.00 -26.79
CA ARG A 1027 33.71 -1.09 -26.08
C ARG A 1027 32.30 -1.16 -26.62
N ALA A 1028 31.32 -1.07 -25.73
CA ALA A 1028 29.92 -0.88 -26.08
C ALA A 1028 29.27 0.23 -25.25
N THR A 1029 28.38 0.98 -25.86
CA THR A 1029 27.57 2.01 -25.21
C THR A 1029 26.09 1.63 -25.32
N PHE A 1030 25.37 1.69 -24.21
CA PHE A 1030 23.92 1.43 -24.17
C PHE A 1030 23.20 2.39 -23.22
N SER A 1031 21.92 2.66 -23.50
CA SER A 1031 21.07 3.50 -22.64
C SER A 1031 19.97 2.68 -21.98
N SER A 1032 19.83 2.81 -20.65
CA SER A 1032 18.71 2.24 -19.90
C SER A 1032 17.49 3.16 -19.97
N THR A 1033 16.30 2.58 -20.05
CA THR A 1033 15.05 3.35 -19.91
C THR A 1033 14.76 3.67 -18.43
N GLU A 1034 14.16 4.84 -18.17
CA GLU A 1034 13.70 5.25 -16.83
C GLU A 1034 12.74 4.21 -16.19
N GLY A 1035 12.06 3.41 -17.02
CA GLY A 1035 11.14 2.34 -16.62
C GLY A 1035 11.75 1.27 -15.69
N ASN A 1036 13.08 1.18 -15.65
CA ASN A 1036 13.82 0.23 -14.83
C ASN A 1036 14.04 0.66 -13.38
N PHE A 1037 13.85 1.95 -13.06
CA PHE A 1037 14.08 2.46 -11.71
C PHE A 1037 12.87 2.30 -10.81
N THR A 1038 13.07 1.67 -9.66
CA THR A 1038 12.10 1.59 -8.57
C THR A 1038 12.82 1.92 -7.26
N ASN A 1039 12.31 2.91 -6.52
CA ASN A 1039 12.90 3.37 -5.25
C ASN A 1039 14.40 3.69 -5.37
N GLY A 1040 14.80 4.37 -6.45
CA GLY A 1040 16.18 4.78 -6.66
C GLY A 1040 17.14 3.70 -7.15
N THR A 1041 16.67 2.47 -7.38
CA THR A 1041 17.53 1.37 -7.88
C THR A 1041 16.95 0.72 -9.13
N ALA A 1042 17.81 0.44 -10.11
CA ALA A 1042 17.53 -0.38 -11.28
C ALA A 1042 18.39 -1.65 -11.21
N SER A 1043 17.77 -2.81 -11.03
CA SER A 1043 18.46 -4.11 -10.80
C SER A 1043 18.30 -5.12 -11.93
N ASN A 1044 17.65 -4.73 -13.02
CA ASN A 1044 17.28 -5.59 -14.14
C ASN A 1044 17.99 -5.20 -15.46
N LEU A 1045 18.99 -4.32 -15.38
CA LEU A 1045 19.75 -3.88 -16.54
C LEU A 1045 20.70 -5.00 -16.96
N LYS A 1046 20.72 -5.34 -18.25
CA LYS A 1046 21.58 -6.41 -18.78
C LYS A 1046 22.16 -6.05 -20.15
N MET A 1047 23.32 -6.61 -20.44
CA MET A 1047 23.95 -6.58 -21.75
C MET A 1047 24.50 -7.97 -22.07
N PHE A 1048 24.32 -8.42 -23.31
CA PHE A 1048 24.83 -9.71 -23.74
C PHE A 1048 26.21 -9.56 -24.39
N PHE A 1049 27.06 -10.57 -24.21
CA PHE A 1049 28.35 -10.61 -24.89
C PHE A 1049 28.82 -12.03 -25.20
N ASN A 1050 29.65 -12.14 -26.23
CA ASN A 1050 30.40 -13.34 -26.57
C ASN A 1050 31.70 -12.95 -27.30
N PHE A 1051 32.39 -13.92 -27.91
CA PHE A 1051 33.63 -13.72 -28.66
C PHE A 1051 33.51 -14.36 -30.03
N THR A 1052 34.16 -13.73 -30.99
CA THR A 1052 34.15 -14.14 -32.38
C THR A 1052 34.63 -15.58 -32.53
N ARG A 1053 33.85 -16.36 -33.29
CA ARG A 1053 34.03 -17.79 -33.58
C ARG A 1053 34.25 -18.03 -35.08
N ALA A 1054 35.19 -18.91 -35.43
CA ALA A 1054 35.41 -19.36 -36.80
C ALA A 1054 35.17 -20.87 -36.94
N ILE A 1055 34.34 -21.30 -37.90
CA ILE A 1055 33.84 -22.68 -38.04
C ILE A 1055 34.95 -23.74 -38.17
N ASN A 1056 36.08 -23.39 -38.78
CA ASN A 1056 37.18 -24.30 -39.09
C ASN A 1056 38.38 -24.16 -38.14
N MET A 1057 38.32 -23.26 -37.16
CA MET A 1057 39.41 -22.98 -36.23
C MET A 1057 38.89 -23.08 -34.79
N PRO A 1058 39.05 -24.24 -34.15
CA PRO A 1058 38.57 -24.44 -32.79
C PRO A 1058 39.49 -23.73 -31.79
N ASP A 1059 38.91 -23.21 -30.70
CA ASP A 1059 39.63 -22.46 -29.67
C ASP A 1059 39.70 -23.21 -28.34
N GLU A 1060 40.81 -23.03 -27.64
CA GLU A 1060 40.97 -23.51 -26.25
C GLU A 1060 40.00 -22.78 -25.31
N PRO A 1061 39.48 -23.45 -24.27
CA PRO A 1061 38.57 -22.82 -23.32
C PRO A 1061 39.28 -21.74 -22.49
N PHE A 1062 38.56 -20.67 -22.18
CA PHE A 1062 39.08 -19.57 -21.37
C PHE A 1062 38.01 -18.93 -20.49
N ARG A 1063 38.46 -18.15 -19.50
CA ARG A 1063 37.61 -17.37 -18.61
C ARG A 1063 37.71 -15.88 -18.90
N ILE A 1064 36.61 -15.19 -18.64
CA ILE A 1064 36.52 -13.74 -18.50
C ILE A 1064 35.99 -13.45 -17.11
N PHE A 1065 36.66 -12.54 -16.39
CA PHE A 1065 36.33 -12.17 -15.03
C PHE A 1065 35.56 -10.84 -14.98
N THR A 1066 34.75 -10.62 -13.94
CA THR A 1066 34.04 -9.34 -13.77
C THR A 1066 35.04 -8.20 -13.71
N LYS A 1067 36.17 -8.37 -13.01
CA LYS A 1067 37.24 -7.35 -12.93
C LYS A 1067 37.88 -6.98 -14.26
N ASP A 1068 37.72 -7.80 -15.30
CA ASP A 1068 38.25 -7.51 -16.64
C ASP A 1068 37.42 -6.42 -17.34
N PHE A 1069 36.25 -6.04 -16.82
CA PHE A 1069 35.41 -4.97 -17.34
C PHE A 1069 35.57 -3.66 -16.57
N ASN A 1070 35.37 -2.55 -17.28
CA ASN A 1070 35.26 -1.21 -16.72
C ASN A 1070 33.96 -0.58 -17.23
N ILE A 1071 33.24 0.15 -16.36
CA ILE A 1071 32.23 1.11 -16.78
C ILE A 1071 32.90 2.49 -16.81
N ILE A 1072 33.18 2.99 -18.01
CA ILE A 1072 33.99 4.21 -18.22
C ILE A 1072 33.15 5.47 -18.34
N GLN A 1073 31.84 5.32 -18.53
CA GLN A 1073 30.89 6.44 -18.55
C GLN A 1073 29.56 5.95 -17.98
N ILE A 1074 29.02 6.68 -17.01
CA ILE A 1074 27.65 6.58 -16.53
C ILE A 1074 27.13 8.02 -16.46
N THR A 1075 26.14 8.37 -17.25
CA THR A 1075 25.57 9.73 -17.26
C THR A 1075 24.10 9.70 -17.62
N ASP A 1076 23.27 10.41 -16.85
CA ASP A 1076 21.87 10.59 -17.22
C ASP A 1076 21.66 11.79 -18.16
N THR A 1077 20.44 12.00 -18.62
CA THR A 1077 20.10 13.10 -19.54
C THR A 1077 20.25 14.50 -18.95
N THR A 1078 20.42 14.61 -17.63
CA THR A 1078 20.63 15.89 -16.92
C THR A 1078 22.09 16.14 -16.55
N GLY A 1079 22.98 15.18 -16.82
CA GLY A 1079 24.41 15.28 -16.56
C GLY A 1079 24.87 14.70 -15.22
N VAL A 1080 23.98 14.05 -14.45
CA VAL A 1080 24.37 13.35 -13.23
C VAL A 1080 25.27 12.17 -13.61
N THR A 1081 26.45 12.09 -13.00
CA THR A 1081 27.45 11.07 -13.33
C THR A 1081 27.43 9.91 -12.34
N GLY A 1082 27.97 8.76 -12.75
CA GLY A 1082 28.14 7.60 -11.88
C GLY A 1082 29.59 7.18 -11.70
N THR A 1083 29.82 6.30 -10.74
CA THR A 1083 31.11 5.64 -10.54
C THR A 1083 31.08 4.21 -11.05
N ASP A 1084 32.22 3.72 -11.48
CA ASP A 1084 32.45 2.31 -11.81
C ASP A 1084 32.18 1.37 -10.61
N PHE A 1085 32.13 0.06 -10.85
CA PHE A 1085 31.79 -0.93 -9.83
C PHE A 1085 32.97 -1.38 -8.96
N ASN A 1086 32.65 -1.89 -7.77
CA ASN A 1086 33.62 -2.47 -6.84
C ASN A 1086 34.00 -3.90 -7.28
N ARG A 1087 35.30 -4.16 -7.47
CA ARG A 1087 35.86 -5.43 -7.97
C ARG A 1087 36.16 -6.48 -6.90
N THR A 1088 35.70 -6.27 -5.66
CA THR A 1088 35.96 -7.21 -4.55
C THR A 1088 35.27 -8.57 -4.77
N ASN A 1089 34.10 -8.59 -5.43
CA ASN A 1089 33.37 -9.81 -5.78
C ASN A 1089 33.67 -10.20 -7.25
N ASP A 1090 34.75 -10.95 -7.44
CA ASP A 1090 35.22 -11.34 -8.78
C ASP A 1090 34.59 -12.67 -9.21
N GLN A 1091 33.71 -12.61 -10.20
CA GLN A 1091 33.06 -13.78 -10.81
C GLN A 1091 33.62 -14.01 -12.20
N ASN A 1092 33.41 -15.19 -12.77
CA ASN A 1092 33.80 -15.46 -14.15
C ASN A 1092 32.73 -16.17 -14.94
N VAL A 1093 32.75 -15.93 -16.25
CA VAL A 1093 32.13 -16.79 -17.24
C VAL A 1093 33.20 -17.65 -17.88
N THR A 1094 32.84 -18.88 -18.20
CA THR A 1094 33.75 -19.85 -18.82
C THR A 1094 33.25 -20.18 -20.23
N LEU A 1095 34.08 -19.88 -21.22
CA LEU A 1095 33.76 -20.03 -22.63
C LEU A 1095 34.43 -21.27 -23.22
N TYR A 1096 33.69 -22.00 -24.05
CA TYR A 1096 34.16 -23.20 -24.73
C TYR A 1096 33.85 -23.16 -26.22
N TYR A 1097 34.73 -23.73 -27.05
CA TYR A 1097 34.41 -23.99 -28.44
C TYR A 1097 33.66 -25.32 -28.56
N GLY A 1098 32.39 -25.28 -28.98
CA GLY A 1098 31.52 -26.45 -29.11
C GLY A 1098 31.42 -27.04 -30.51
N ARG A 1099 31.13 -28.35 -30.58
CA ARG A 1099 30.66 -29.04 -31.80
C ARG A 1099 29.60 -30.09 -31.53
N VAL A 1100 28.78 -30.41 -32.54
CA VAL A 1100 28.06 -31.69 -32.63
C VAL A 1100 28.89 -32.70 -33.43
N TYR A 1101 29.02 -33.93 -32.92
CA TYR A 1101 29.78 -34.98 -33.55
C TYR A 1101 29.09 -36.36 -33.42
N SER A 1102 29.27 -37.21 -34.44
CA SER A 1102 28.84 -38.61 -34.42
C SER A 1102 29.92 -39.46 -35.08
N THR A 1103 30.10 -40.69 -34.60
CA THR A 1103 31.01 -41.65 -35.23
C THR A 1103 30.41 -42.23 -36.50
N ASP A 1104 31.24 -42.82 -37.36
CA ASP A 1104 30.72 -43.63 -38.47
C ASP A 1104 30.15 -44.95 -37.93
N TYR A 1105 29.00 -45.36 -38.47
CA TYR A 1105 28.29 -46.56 -38.04
C TYR A 1105 28.29 -47.64 -39.13
N ARG A 1106 28.45 -48.90 -38.72
CA ARG A 1106 28.29 -50.07 -39.60
C ARG A 1106 27.57 -51.20 -38.87
N GLY A 1107 26.45 -51.66 -39.41
CA GLY A 1107 25.63 -52.67 -38.74
C GLY A 1107 24.41 -53.10 -39.55
N GLN A 1108 23.55 -53.95 -38.99
CA GLN A 1108 22.25 -54.27 -39.57
C GLN A 1108 21.23 -53.17 -39.24
N SER A 1109 20.24 -52.96 -40.12
CA SER A 1109 19.15 -52.00 -39.87
C SER A 1109 18.14 -52.56 -38.86
N PRO A 1110 17.62 -51.76 -37.90
CA PRO A 1110 17.94 -50.35 -37.63
C PRO A 1110 19.25 -50.17 -36.84
N ILE A 1111 19.94 -49.04 -37.08
CA ILE A 1111 21.14 -48.63 -36.33
C ILE A 1111 20.79 -47.44 -35.45
N THR A 1112 21.11 -47.49 -34.16
CA THR A 1112 21.06 -46.33 -33.26
C THR A 1112 22.38 -45.56 -33.33
N ALA A 1113 22.36 -44.36 -33.92
CA ALA A 1113 23.48 -43.43 -33.93
C ALA A 1113 23.46 -42.57 -32.66
N THR A 1114 24.62 -42.39 -32.05
CA THR A 1114 24.82 -41.54 -30.86
C THR A 1114 25.44 -40.23 -31.28
N ILE A 1115 24.65 -39.17 -31.13
CA ILE A 1115 25.02 -37.78 -31.36
C ILE A 1115 25.63 -37.23 -30.07
N ARG A 1116 26.81 -36.63 -30.19
CA ARG A 1116 27.61 -36.12 -29.07
C ARG A 1116 27.77 -34.62 -29.19
N TYR A 1117 27.58 -33.94 -28.08
CA TYR A 1117 27.83 -32.52 -27.93
C TYR A 1117 29.16 -32.36 -27.19
N GLU A 1118 30.16 -31.86 -27.89
CA GLU A 1118 31.56 -31.90 -27.47
C GLU A 1118 32.17 -30.49 -27.40
N VAL A 1119 33.17 -30.34 -26.54
CA VAL A 1119 34.03 -29.16 -26.42
C VAL A 1119 35.46 -29.47 -26.85
N TYR A 1120 36.13 -28.47 -27.42
CA TYR A 1120 37.53 -28.57 -27.80
C TYR A 1120 38.46 -28.37 -26.60
N CYS A 1121 39.50 -29.19 -26.51
CA CYS A 1121 40.62 -29.01 -25.61
C CYS A 1121 41.82 -29.81 -26.13
N LYS A 1122 42.86 -29.16 -26.62
CA LYS A 1122 44.08 -29.86 -27.07
C LYS A 1122 45.19 -29.73 -26.04
N ASP A 1123 45.47 -28.50 -25.61
CA ASP A 1123 46.55 -28.16 -24.69
C ASP A 1123 46.00 -27.57 -23.37
N CYS A 1124 44.68 -27.63 -23.14
CA CYS A 1124 44.04 -27.07 -21.95
C CYS A 1124 44.14 -27.98 -20.71
N ASN A 1125 44.02 -27.38 -19.52
CA ASN A 1125 43.95 -28.13 -18.27
C ASN A 1125 42.53 -28.66 -18.03
N THR A 1126 42.28 -29.92 -18.40
CA THR A 1126 40.97 -30.57 -18.28
C THR A 1126 40.40 -30.56 -16.86
N SER A 1127 41.23 -30.52 -15.82
CA SER A 1127 40.77 -30.46 -14.42
C SER A 1127 40.32 -29.05 -13.99
N ALA A 1128 40.76 -28.01 -14.69
CA ALA A 1128 40.43 -26.62 -14.38
C ALA A 1128 39.10 -26.17 -15.01
N PHE A 1129 38.58 -26.92 -15.99
CA PHE A 1129 37.42 -26.59 -16.80
C PHE A 1129 36.34 -27.66 -16.67
N THR A 1130 35.21 -27.30 -16.07
CA THR A 1130 34.19 -28.25 -15.62
C THR A 1130 33.42 -28.92 -16.76
N ALA A 1131 33.27 -28.27 -17.93
CA ALA A 1131 32.51 -28.80 -19.06
C ALA A 1131 33.30 -29.81 -19.93
N ILE A 1132 34.49 -30.24 -19.48
CA ILE A 1132 35.33 -31.21 -20.19
C ILE A 1132 35.12 -32.59 -19.56
N GLY A 1133 34.24 -33.38 -20.18
CA GLY A 1133 33.92 -34.74 -19.73
C GLY A 1133 34.77 -35.81 -20.40
N THR A 1134 34.11 -36.87 -20.86
CA THR A 1134 34.77 -38.04 -21.47
C THR A 1134 35.39 -37.68 -22.83
N GLN A 1135 36.61 -38.15 -23.09
CA GLN A 1135 37.28 -37.96 -24.37
C GLN A 1135 36.47 -38.59 -25.53
N SER A 1136 36.44 -37.90 -26.67
CA SER A 1136 35.75 -38.34 -27.87
C SER A 1136 36.34 -39.67 -28.39
N PRO A 1137 35.52 -40.64 -28.86
CA PRO A 1137 36.00 -41.97 -29.26
C PRO A 1137 37.02 -41.98 -30.41
N THR A 1138 37.13 -40.90 -31.17
CA THR A 1138 37.92 -40.82 -32.41
C THR A 1138 38.82 -39.59 -32.46
N SER A 1139 38.93 -38.86 -31.34
CA SER A 1139 39.71 -37.63 -31.28
C SER A 1139 40.34 -37.46 -29.91
N LEU A 1140 41.62 -37.05 -29.90
CA LEU A 1140 42.35 -36.75 -28.68
C LEU A 1140 42.09 -35.33 -28.15
N THR A 1141 41.54 -34.43 -28.98
CA THR A 1141 41.39 -33.00 -28.68
C THR A 1141 39.95 -32.55 -28.42
N TRP A 1142 39.01 -33.50 -28.37
CA TRP A 1142 37.59 -33.20 -28.23
C TRP A 1142 37.01 -34.08 -27.12
N TYR A 1143 36.12 -33.50 -26.31
CA TYR A 1143 35.59 -34.11 -25.11
C TYR A 1143 34.09 -33.85 -25.03
N GLN A 1144 33.31 -34.84 -24.62
CA GLN A 1144 31.88 -34.69 -24.36
C GLN A 1144 31.64 -33.63 -23.28
N ASN A 1145 30.65 -32.76 -23.49
CA ASN A 1145 30.21 -31.80 -22.49
C ASN A 1145 29.11 -32.41 -21.60
N PRO A 1146 29.40 -32.78 -20.34
CA PRO A 1146 28.43 -33.45 -19.47
C PRO A 1146 27.33 -32.50 -18.97
N PHE A 1147 27.47 -31.19 -19.15
CA PHE A 1147 26.44 -30.22 -18.75
C PHE A 1147 25.51 -29.81 -19.89
N HIS A 1148 25.80 -30.23 -21.12
CA HIS A 1148 25.02 -29.81 -22.27
C HIS A 1148 23.61 -30.43 -22.24
N VAL A 1149 22.62 -29.56 -22.30
CA VAL A 1149 21.19 -29.88 -22.40
C VAL A 1149 20.58 -29.21 -23.63
N ILE A 1150 19.33 -29.56 -23.94
CA ILE A 1150 18.65 -29.06 -25.14
C ILE A 1150 18.55 -27.52 -25.24
N ALA A 1151 18.50 -26.83 -24.11
CA ALA A 1151 18.45 -25.37 -24.07
C ALA A 1151 19.76 -24.72 -24.56
N ASP A 1152 20.87 -25.45 -24.56
CA ASP A 1152 22.20 -24.96 -24.97
C ASP A 1152 22.45 -25.10 -26.48
N GLY A 1153 21.43 -25.51 -27.24
CA GLY A 1153 21.50 -25.83 -28.67
C GLY A 1153 21.31 -27.31 -28.95
N SER A 1154 20.94 -27.64 -30.19
CA SER A 1154 20.64 -29.01 -30.61
C SER A 1154 20.89 -29.20 -32.10
N VAL A 1155 20.69 -30.42 -32.61
CA VAL A 1155 20.54 -30.66 -34.04
C VAL A 1155 19.11 -30.35 -34.46
N ASN A 1156 18.94 -29.26 -35.22
CA ASN A 1156 17.63 -28.79 -35.68
C ASN A 1156 17.03 -29.68 -36.78
N ALA A 1157 17.89 -30.29 -37.60
CA ALA A 1157 17.47 -31.15 -38.70
C ALA A 1157 18.51 -32.21 -39.05
N PHE A 1158 18.02 -33.40 -39.40
CA PHE A 1158 18.81 -34.44 -40.03
C PHE A 1158 18.37 -34.62 -41.48
N ALA A 1159 19.33 -34.76 -42.39
CA ALA A 1159 19.07 -35.07 -43.80
C ALA A 1159 19.98 -36.21 -44.25
N SER A 1160 19.50 -37.07 -45.14
CA SER A 1160 20.34 -38.04 -45.83
C SER A 1160 20.74 -37.52 -47.21
N ARG A 1161 21.98 -37.75 -47.64
CA ARG A 1161 22.37 -37.49 -49.04
C ARG A 1161 21.87 -38.56 -50.01
N GLY A 1162 21.58 -39.74 -49.50
CA GLY A 1162 21.04 -40.88 -50.22
C GLY A 1162 19.59 -41.17 -49.84
N ILE A 1163 19.30 -42.44 -49.57
CA ILE A 1163 17.93 -42.93 -49.30
C ILE A 1163 17.71 -43.42 -47.86
N THR A 1164 18.70 -43.29 -46.97
CA THR A 1164 18.55 -43.71 -45.56
C THR A 1164 17.38 -42.98 -44.89
N GLY A 1165 16.50 -43.74 -44.24
CA GLY A 1165 15.47 -43.19 -43.37
C GLY A 1165 16.10 -42.71 -42.07
N VAL A 1166 15.92 -41.44 -41.74
CA VAL A 1166 16.34 -40.87 -40.47
C VAL A 1166 15.09 -40.58 -39.66
N ALA A 1167 14.99 -41.13 -38.45
CA ALA A 1167 13.82 -40.90 -37.62
C ALA A 1167 13.65 -39.39 -37.35
N PRO A 1168 12.42 -38.84 -37.48
CA PRO A 1168 12.16 -37.47 -37.06
C PRO A 1168 12.42 -37.35 -35.56
N LEU A 1169 12.89 -36.19 -35.13
CA LEU A 1169 13.22 -35.92 -33.72
C LEU A 1169 12.04 -36.29 -32.81
N ILE A 1170 12.26 -37.26 -31.92
CA ILE A 1170 11.38 -37.48 -30.77
C ILE A 1170 11.92 -36.55 -29.67
N SER A 1171 11.07 -35.66 -29.18
CA SER A 1171 11.41 -34.53 -28.32
C SER A 1171 12.25 -34.86 -27.06
N ASN A 1172 13.16 -33.94 -26.72
CA ASN A 1172 13.62 -33.53 -25.37
C ASN A 1172 14.70 -34.32 -24.59
N ASN A 1173 15.38 -35.33 -25.14
CA ASN A 1173 16.33 -36.16 -24.34
C ASN A 1173 17.81 -35.99 -24.69
N ILE A 1174 18.33 -34.75 -24.68
CA ILE A 1174 19.79 -34.53 -24.58
C ILE A 1174 20.16 -34.67 -23.10
N ASN A 1175 20.89 -35.74 -22.75
CA ASN A 1175 21.33 -35.99 -21.38
C ASN A 1175 22.85 -36.11 -21.33
N ASN A 1176 23.47 -35.26 -20.52
CA ASN A 1176 24.92 -35.14 -20.38
C ASN A 1176 25.65 -34.96 -21.73
N GLY A 1177 25.08 -34.19 -22.66
CA GLY A 1177 25.65 -33.99 -24.00
C GLY A 1177 25.57 -35.20 -24.93
N LEU A 1178 24.64 -36.12 -24.70
CA LEU A 1178 24.36 -37.25 -25.59
C LEU A 1178 22.90 -37.27 -26.03
N GLU A 1179 22.70 -37.62 -27.30
CA GLU A 1179 21.40 -37.84 -27.93
C GLU A 1179 21.50 -39.07 -28.84
N ASN A 1180 20.40 -39.80 -29.03
CA ASN A 1180 20.37 -40.96 -29.91
C ASN A 1180 19.34 -40.76 -31.03
N ASN A 1181 19.71 -41.12 -32.26
CA ASN A 1181 18.82 -41.11 -33.42
C ASN A 1181 18.83 -42.49 -34.11
N THR A 1182 17.67 -42.94 -34.59
CA THR A 1182 17.53 -44.24 -35.25
C THR A 1182 17.59 -44.08 -36.77
N LEU A 1183 18.50 -44.82 -37.39
CA LEU A 1183 18.72 -44.86 -38.84
C LEU A 1183 18.19 -46.18 -39.42
N THR A 1184 17.36 -46.10 -40.46
CA THR A 1184 16.76 -47.26 -41.14
C THR A 1184 17.19 -47.34 -42.60
N ASN A 1185 17.52 -48.54 -43.06
CA ASN A 1185 17.83 -48.79 -44.47
C ASN A 1185 16.54 -48.85 -45.29
N ASN A 1186 16.30 -47.87 -46.16
CA ASN A 1186 15.16 -47.88 -47.10
C ASN A 1186 15.54 -48.40 -48.49
N ALA A 1187 16.74 -48.97 -48.68
CA ALA A 1187 17.11 -49.60 -49.94
C ALA A 1187 16.25 -50.83 -50.24
N ALA A 1188 15.94 -51.06 -51.52
CA ALA A 1188 15.17 -52.21 -51.97
C ALA A 1188 15.81 -53.54 -51.46
N ASN A 1189 14.98 -54.43 -50.91
CA ASN A 1189 15.38 -55.74 -50.37
C ASN A 1189 16.45 -55.70 -49.25
N ASN A 1190 16.54 -54.58 -48.50
CA ASN A 1190 17.54 -54.37 -47.45
C ASN A 1190 18.98 -54.63 -47.93
N ALA A 1191 19.29 -54.27 -49.16
CA ALA A 1191 20.63 -54.46 -49.72
C ALA A 1191 21.69 -53.70 -48.90
N PRO A 1192 22.93 -54.21 -48.80
CA PRO A 1192 24.04 -53.46 -48.20
C PRO A 1192 24.18 -52.09 -48.89
N TYR A 1193 24.20 -51.02 -48.09
CA TYR A 1193 24.16 -49.64 -48.60
C TYR A 1193 25.00 -48.73 -47.71
N THR A 1194 25.64 -47.71 -48.29
CA THR A 1194 26.40 -46.70 -47.54
C THR A 1194 25.88 -45.32 -47.89
N ASP A 1195 25.65 -44.50 -46.88
CA ASP A 1195 25.07 -43.17 -46.99
C ASP A 1195 25.79 -42.16 -46.08
N THR A 1196 25.60 -40.87 -46.34
CA THR A 1196 26.08 -39.77 -45.50
C THR A 1196 24.88 -39.06 -44.88
N ILE A 1197 24.87 -39.00 -43.55
CA ILE A 1197 23.88 -38.28 -42.77
C ILE A 1197 24.43 -36.90 -42.44
N GLN A 1198 23.67 -35.87 -42.79
CA GLN A 1198 23.96 -34.47 -42.53
C GLN A 1198 23.16 -33.99 -41.32
N MET A 1199 23.85 -33.40 -40.34
CA MET A 1199 23.27 -32.80 -39.16
C MET A 1199 23.36 -31.28 -39.30
N THR A 1200 22.23 -30.59 -39.11
CA THR A 1200 22.17 -29.12 -39.09
C THR A 1200 22.05 -28.66 -37.64
N PRO A 1201 23.18 -28.40 -36.94
CA PRO A 1201 23.15 -27.98 -35.55
C PRO A 1201 22.88 -26.48 -35.39
N SER A 1202 22.63 -26.04 -34.15
CA SER A 1202 22.73 -24.63 -33.78
C SER A 1202 24.09 -24.05 -34.21
N PRO A 1203 24.17 -22.78 -34.65
CA PRO A 1203 25.38 -22.22 -35.28
C PRO A 1203 26.67 -22.35 -34.45
N TRP A 1204 26.57 -22.25 -33.12
CA TRP A 1204 27.71 -22.36 -32.18
C TRP A 1204 28.23 -23.79 -31.99
N LEU A 1205 27.56 -24.80 -32.54
CA LEU A 1205 27.95 -26.22 -32.50
C LEU A 1205 28.43 -26.74 -33.88
N LEU A 1206 28.53 -25.87 -34.87
CA LEU A 1206 28.94 -26.24 -36.22
C LEU A 1206 30.46 -26.21 -36.37
N PHE A 1207 31.09 -27.33 -36.73
CA PHE A 1207 32.55 -27.39 -36.85
C PHE A 1207 32.95 -28.23 -38.06
N ASN A 1208 33.73 -27.63 -38.95
CA ASN A 1208 34.28 -28.34 -40.10
C ASN A 1208 35.71 -27.86 -40.37
N LEU A 1209 36.67 -28.76 -40.19
CA LEU A 1209 38.09 -28.44 -40.34
C LEU A 1209 38.47 -27.96 -41.76
N TYR A 1210 37.78 -28.46 -42.78
CA TYR A 1210 38.16 -28.25 -44.18
C TYR A 1210 37.32 -27.18 -44.90
N ASN A 1211 36.16 -26.83 -44.34
CA ASN A 1211 35.23 -25.89 -44.95
C ASN A 1211 34.73 -24.85 -43.94
N ALA A 1212 35.28 -23.64 -44.02
CA ALA A 1212 34.87 -22.51 -43.18
C ALA A 1212 33.43 -22.03 -43.45
N ALA A 1213 32.83 -22.42 -44.58
CA ALA A 1213 31.46 -22.11 -44.98
C ALA A 1213 30.53 -23.32 -44.86
N ALA A 1214 30.91 -24.34 -44.07
CA ALA A 1214 30.03 -25.47 -43.81
C ALA A 1214 28.73 -25.00 -43.16
N VAL A 1215 27.62 -25.69 -43.46
CA VAL A 1215 26.30 -25.50 -42.84
C VAL A 1215 25.80 -26.76 -42.13
N THR A 1216 26.50 -27.90 -42.30
CA THR A 1216 26.20 -29.17 -41.65
C THR A 1216 27.47 -29.84 -41.08
N ASN A 1217 27.29 -30.66 -40.04
CA ASN A 1217 28.26 -31.66 -39.61
C ASN A 1217 27.80 -33.03 -40.13
N ASP A 1218 28.68 -33.79 -40.76
CA ASP A 1218 28.31 -35.01 -41.48
C ASP A 1218 28.96 -36.26 -40.85
N PHE A 1219 28.29 -37.41 -40.90
CA PHE A 1219 28.86 -38.74 -40.58
C PHE A 1219 28.36 -39.82 -41.55
N SER A 1220 29.08 -40.92 -41.66
CA SER A 1220 28.74 -42.01 -42.59
C SER A 1220 28.05 -43.18 -41.90
N VAL A 1221 27.07 -43.78 -42.57
CA VAL A 1221 26.42 -45.02 -42.13
C VAL A 1221 26.49 -46.08 -43.22
N ALA A 1222 26.88 -47.30 -42.84
CA ALA A 1222 26.97 -48.45 -43.74
C ALA A 1222 26.09 -49.61 -43.23
N PHE A 1223 24.96 -49.83 -43.88
CA PHE A 1223 24.08 -50.96 -43.59
C PHE A 1223 24.62 -52.25 -44.18
N THR A 1224 24.58 -53.29 -43.38
CA THR A 1224 24.97 -54.66 -43.72
C THR A 1224 23.74 -55.56 -43.64
N ARG A 1225 23.74 -56.64 -44.42
CA ARG A 1225 22.70 -57.67 -44.39
C ARG A 1225 23.34 -59.01 -44.00
N GLN A 1226 22.71 -59.77 -43.11
CA GLN A 1226 23.01 -61.21 -43.00
C GLN A 1226 22.45 -61.90 -44.23
N GLY A 1227 23.32 -62.58 -44.97
CA GLY A 1227 22.89 -63.52 -46.00
C GLY A 1227 23.40 -64.90 -45.64
N ASP A 1228 22.59 -65.93 -45.93
CA ASP A 1228 22.99 -67.35 -45.92
C ASP A 1228 23.86 -67.73 -47.15
N TRP A 1229 24.61 -66.77 -47.70
CA TRP A 1229 25.30 -66.94 -48.97
C TRP A 1229 26.67 -67.59 -48.76
N ALA A 1230 26.71 -68.92 -48.78
CA ALA A 1230 27.87 -69.64 -49.29
C ALA A 1230 27.71 -69.72 -50.82
N GLY A 1231 28.66 -69.17 -51.59
CA GLY A 1231 28.57 -69.14 -53.05
C GLY A 1231 28.52 -70.55 -53.64
N GLN A 1232 27.53 -70.85 -54.48
CA GLN A 1232 27.49 -72.07 -55.28
C GLN A 1232 28.28 -71.84 -56.57
N GLY A 1233 29.49 -72.40 -56.65
CA GLY A 1233 30.17 -72.54 -57.94
C GLY A 1233 29.39 -73.50 -58.86
N SER A 1234 29.52 -73.34 -60.17
CA SER A 1234 28.87 -74.12 -61.24
C SER A 1234 29.17 -75.63 -61.24
N LEU A 1235 29.83 -76.15 -60.21
CA LEU A 1235 30.13 -77.57 -59.97
C LEU A 1235 29.53 -78.11 -58.65
N GLY A 1236 28.69 -77.34 -57.94
CA GLY A 1236 27.84 -77.87 -56.87
C GLY A 1236 28.55 -78.26 -55.56
N GLN A 1237 29.71 -77.70 -55.25
CA GLN A 1237 30.37 -77.91 -53.95
C GLN A 1237 30.36 -76.65 -53.07
N THR A 1238 29.84 -76.80 -51.85
CA THR A 1238 29.81 -75.78 -50.80
C THR A 1238 31.20 -75.65 -50.17
N VAL A 1239 31.83 -74.49 -50.30
CA VAL A 1239 33.07 -74.15 -49.58
C VAL A 1239 32.72 -73.22 -48.42
N ASP A 1240 32.68 -73.83 -47.23
CA ASP A 1240 32.64 -73.22 -45.89
C ASP A 1240 31.28 -72.70 -45.37
N LEU A 1241 30.95 -73.10 -44.12
CA LEU A 1241 29.77 -72.71 -43.35
C LEU A 1241 30.10 -71.65 -42.28
N ASN A 1242 31.34 -71.18 -42.19
CA ASN A 1242 31.72 -70.11 -41.27
C ASN A 1242 31.61 -68.73 -41.93
N THR A 1243 30.39 -68.19 -42.01
CA THR A 1243 30.17 -66.78 -42.34
C THR A 1243 30.55 -65.91 -41.15
N SER A 1244 31.83 -65.52 -41.09
CA SER A 1244 32.28 -64.39 -40.26
C SER A 1244 31.49 -63.13 -40.62
N THR A 1245 31.09 -62.35 -39.62
CA THR A 1245 30.37 -61.06 -39.72
C THR A 1245 31.11 -59.96 -40.50
N ARG A 1246 32.25 -60.25 -41.15
CA ARG A 1246 33.15 -59.26 -41.78
C ARG A 1246 33.14 -59.22 -43.31
N THR A 1247 32.33 -60.02 -44.01
CA THR A 1247 32.30 -60.00 -45.49
C THR A 1247 30.90 -59.69 -46.02
N ASN A 1248 30.69 -58.47 -46.54
CA ASN A 1248 29.67 -58.17 -47.56
C ASN A 1248 29.99 -56.85 -48.30
N ARG A 1249 31.19 -56.78 -48.91
CA ARG A 1249 31.43 -56.00 -50.13
C ARG A 1249 31.62 -56.98 -51.29
N ARG A 1250 30.55 -57.65 -51.69
CA ARG A 1250 30.41 -58.25 -53.02
C ARG A 1250 28.99 -57.94 -53.47
N MET A 1251 28.81 -56.77 -54.09
CA MET A 1251 27.66 -56.54 -54.95
C MET A 1251 28.06 -57.00 -56.35
N GLU A 1252 27.14 -57.73 -56.97
CA GLU A 1252 27.15 -58.19 -58.36
C GLU A 1252 28.20 -59.27 -58.71
N TRP A 1253 27.71 -60.52 -58.76
CA TRP A 1253 28.10 -61.51 -59.76
C TRP A 1253 26.84 -62.11 -60.35
#